data_AF-A0A5B9WCM2-F1
#
_entry.id   AF-A0A5B9WCM2-F1
#
_cell.length_a   1.000
_cell.length_b   1.000
_cell.length_c   1.000
_cell.angle_alpha   90.00
_cell.angle_beta   90.00
_cell.angle_gamma   90.00
#
_symmetry.space_group_name_H-M   'P 1'
#
loop_
_entity.id
_entity.type
_entity.pdbx_description
1 polymer ?
#
loop_
_entity_poly.entity_id
_entity_poly.type
_entity_poly.pdbx_seq_one_letter_code
_entity_poly.pdbx_strand_id
1 'polypeptide(L)'
;MARLALHLFFRRIEVEARHNAPPVGPVLFVPNHTNALVDPLVLMTSLRREVTITAKDLLGRNPLLRWLMAALGVVTFHRRSDVGKGADLRANVRSLQLCREILAGGGAICIFPEGVSHSDPGLRGFHAGPARIALDYLKKDGNPGRLRIVPVGLLYTEKDRFRSGVWLRFGHPIDVARWAQAHPLAGPAELTAELERQVRALTLNYESRRESAILSWTAEIAATRAEAPAALGGEDRPVADWFRLLGRLQAGYRELLRSDPRAARELARRIRRHRSELRRAGIAPHEVYLPMHPGRAAFFLVRELELAVVGTPLALFGAVNHIVPYQIVEWLARRLSTDRDHWASNVIYPGIVIFPASYAVLLAAAWWILPPAWAALYTVLLPFTGYYALLFRDRAGHAWRRTVTFLRFLRRPGDQARLAAEGRAIVDRLRELGGRLEREQAPPPEPGAGPLPRSGAGPLFALSASALEEQFRDDIATLRDVLAGLDRLQAEWAEARGTIRARDRGYFTPAEDDRVRRLLLAYRSYRMVLYEIVERYLDHDQLEVPADQVRGFLIAYAAGLTLYASAMKFIQAYEREPLIRKKLNEPDPRSGLGPGFFEEVFRTYTSLINYRTLAGCGRYWLAHRREARAPGLRDDPDWPWLVGVIRGQRARFRTTFWSILRLRARHDGRFLLRSLRGPIHRARYGLRAFVGATLGPRHTVLRYEPALDAEVLSRLAAGLEPGDVLLARSEHKFTTAILPGFWCHAALYLGRRGDLERLGLASDPAVRPHLDRLSKEGGPFGATIEAVAPRVAIRPLEECLRADHVLALRPDLPEADRRAAVIEAFRHLGEPYDFEFDFNVPGRMVCTELVYRSYHDRGPIAFPLTRRLGRYTLSCDDIVRWLLDRVDAAAAPEQAPFHPVCLVLQDSDRGAKFVPRDREIEALRLLRDGVAPSAVLRSAACSISPPPQRVP
;
A
#
# COMPACT_ATOMS: atom_id res chain seq x y z
N MET A 1 -1.63 14.80 7.37
CA MET A 1 -2.63 15.89 7.36
C MET A 1 -3.82 15.56 6.46
N ALA A 2 -3.64 15.27 5.16
CA ALA A 2 -4.75 14.87 4.26
C ALA A 2 -5.69 13.79 4.81
N ARG A 3 -5.14 12.68 5.34
CA ARG A 3 -5.95 11.63 5.99
C ARG A 3 -6.78 12.17 7.16
N LEU A 4 -6.20 13.02 8.01
CA LEU A 4 -6.91 13.64 9.13
C LEU A 4 -8.02 14.57 8.63
N ALA A 5 -7.73 15.42 7.65
CA ALA A 5 -8.72 16.32 7.04
C ALA A 5 -9.91 15.56 6.45
N LEU A 6 -9.65 14.44 5.76
CA LEU A 6 -10.70 13.56 5.26
C LEU A 6 -11.53 12.90 6.38
N HIS A 7 -10.93 12.48 7.49
CA HIS A 7 -11.66 11.88 8.63
C HIS A 7 -12.40 12.93 9.48
N LEU A 8 -11.99 14.19 9.40
CA LEU A 8 -12.75 15.31 9.98
C LEU A 8 -13.95 15.65 9.09
N PHE A 9 -13.74 15.76 7.78
CA PHE A 9 -14.79 16.07 6.81
C PHE A 9 -15.78 14.93 6.63
N PHE A 10 -15.31 13.70 6.41
CA PHE A 10 -16.17 12.52 6.30
C PHE A 10 -16.21 11.78 7.63
N ARG A 11 -17.42 11.47 8.09
CA ARG A 11 -17.62 10.71 9.33
C ARG A 11 -17.13 9.28 9.21
N ARG A 12 -17.29 8.68 8.02
CA ARG A 12 -16.82 7.32 7.70
C ARG A 12 -16.36 7.23 6.26
N ILE A 13 -15.26 6.52 6.06
CA ILE A 13 -14.74 6.12 4.75
C ILE A 13 -14.61 4.60 4.80
N GLU A 14 -15.51 3.90 4.14
CA GLU A 14 -15.53 2.44 4.08
C GLU A 14 -14.92 1.97 2.77
N VAL A 15 -14.11 0.91 2.83
CA VAL A 15 -13.38 0.39 1.68
C VAL A 15 -13.73 -1.08 1.50
N GLU A 16 -14.31 -1.43 0.36
CA GLU A 16 -14.66 -2.79 -0.03
C GLU A 16 -13.63 -3.35 -1.04
N ALA A 17 -13.33 -4.64 -0.91
CA ALA A 17 -12.46 -5.37 -1.83
C ALA A 17 -11.06 -4.76 -2.04
N ARG A 18 -10.49 -4.11 -1.01
CA ARG A 18 -9.14 -3.51 -1.08
C ARG A 18 -8.06 -4.48 -1.60
N HIS A 19 -8.21 -5.79 -1.36
CA HIS A 19 -7.29 -6.82 -1.86
C HIS A 19 -7.16 -6.82 -3.39
N ASN A 20 -8.16 -6.33 -4.12
CA ASN A 20 -8.10 -6.17 -5.58
C ASN A 20 -7.10 -5.09 -6.00
N ALA A 21 -6.75 -4.14 -5.14
CA ALA A 21 -5.70 -3.16 -5.42
C ALA A 21 -4.30 -3.78 -5.20
N PRO A 22 -3.51 -4.04 -6.25
CA PRO A 22 -2.22 -4.71 -6.09
C PRO A 22 -1.27 -3.83 -5.26
N PRO A 23 -0.62 -4.38 -4.21
CA PRO A 23 0.24 -3.59 -3.33
C PRO A 23 1.54 -3.15 -4.02
N VAL A 24 1.98 -3.87 -5.05
CA VAL A 24 3.20 -3.64 -5.83
C VAL A 24 2.95 -3.91 -7.32
N GLY A 25 3.86 -3.44 -8.19
CA GLY A 25 3.78 -3.64 -9.64
C GLY A 25 2.93 -2.58 -10.37
N PRO A 26 3.00 -2.55 -11.71
CA PRO A 26 2.30 -1.55 -12.53
C PRO A 26 0.79 -1.65 -12.39
N VAL A 27 0.15 -0.55 -11.95
CA VAL A 27 -1.31 -0.50 -11.77
C VAL A 27 -1.89 0.79 -12.28
N LEU A 28 -3.01 0.68 -12.99
CA LEU A 28 -3.83 1.81 -13.41
C LEU A 28 -5.17 1.78 -12.66
N PHE A 29 -5.41 2.72 -11.75
CA PHE A 29 -6.70 2.89 -11.10
C PHE A 29 -7.62 3.75 -11.97
N VAL A 30 -8.83 3.26 -12.22
CA VAL A 30 -9.84 3.92 -13.06
C VAL A 30 -11.12 4.13 -12.24
N PRO A 31 -11.20 5.22 -11.46
CA PRO A 31 -12.39 5.60 -10.70
C PRO A 31 -13.39 6.46 -11.50
N ASN A 32 -14.65 6.49 -11.06
CA ASN A 32 -15.56 7.59 -11.41
C ASN A 32 -15.15 8.91 -10.73
N HIS A 33 -15.63 10.05 -11.26
CA HIS A 33 -15.23 11.39 -10.83
C HIS A 33 -16.42 12.29 -10.50
N THR A 34 -16.75 12.42 -9.21
CA THR A 34 -17.94 13.16 -8.76
C THR A 34 -17.67 14.21 -7.69
N ASN A 35 -16.47 14.28 -7.10
CA ASN A 35 -16.15 15.19 -5.98
C ASN A 35 -14.80 15.90 -6.18
N ALA A 36 -14.46 16.21 -7.43
CA ALA A 36 -13.27 16.97 -7.81
C ALA A 36 -12.01 16.48 -7.09
N LEU A 37 -11.24 17.38 -6.45
CA LEU A 37 -9.96 17.05 -5.81
C LEU A 37 -10.09 16.13 -4.58
N VAL A 38 -11.30 15.89 -4.08
CA VAL A 38 -11.54 14.97 -2.95
C VAL A 38 -11.46 13.52 -3.40
N ASP A 39 -11.95 13.17 -4.59
CA ASP A 39 -11.90 11.82 -5.14
C ASP A 39 -10.48 11.22 -5.14
N PRO A 40 -9.46 11.89 -5.72
CA PRO A 40 -8.10 11.37 -5.68
C PRO A 40 -7.55 11.30 -4.25
N LEU A 41 -7.92 12.23 -3.37
CA LEU A 41 -7.46 12.22 -1.98
C LEU A 41 -8.01 11.02 -1.20
N VAL A 42 -9.29 10.70 -1.40
CA VAL A 42 -9.95 9.52 -0.82
C VAL A 42 -9.24 8.25 -1.29
N LEU A 43 -8.98 8.13 -2.60
CA LEU A 43 -8.29 6.98 -3.17
C LEU A 43 -6.87 6.84 -2.59
N MET A 44 -6.04 7.89 -2.68
CA MET A 44 -4.65 7.89 -2.21
C MET A 44 -4.54 7.53 -0.73
N THR A 45 -5.39 8.12 0.12
CA THR A 45 -5.31 7.89 1.56
C THR A 45 -5.84 6.52 1.99
N SER A 46 -6.63 5.88 1.12
CA SER A 46 -7.20 4.54 1.30
C SER A 46 -6.31 3.40 0.78
N LEU A 47 -5.31 3.73 -0.04
CA LEU A 47 -4.30 2.81 -0.56
C LEU A 47 -3.04 2.82 0.31
N ARG A 48 -2.26 1.72 0.23
CA ARG A 48 -1.01 1.53 0.98
C ARG A 48 0.24 1.70 0.12
N ARG A 49 0.05 2.22 -1.10
CA ARG A 49 1.11 2.50 -2.07
C ARG A 49 0.96 3.92 -2.57
N GLU A 50 2.06 4.50 -3.04
CA GLU A 50 2.02 5.79 -3.71
C GLU A 50 1.29 5.66 -5.05
N VAL A 51 0.44 6.63 -5.33
CA VAL A 51 -0.34 6.70 -6.56
C VAL A 51 -0.13 8.07 -7.17
N THR A 52 0.40 8.08 -8.38
CA THR A 52 0.52 9.29 -9.18
C THR A 52 -0.85 9.65 -9.74
N ILE A 53 -1.34 10.84 -9.42
CA ILE A 53 -2.62 11.32 -9.95
C ILE A 53 -2.38 12.04 -11.27
N THR A 54 -3.33 11.90 -12.19
CA THR A 54 -3.39 12.74 -13.37
C THR A 54 -4.36 13.90 -13.18
N ALA A 55 -3.97 15.11 -13.59
CA ALA A 55 -4.81 16.30 -13.49
C ALA A 55 -4.86 17.07 -14.82
N LYS A 56 -5.79 18.04 -14.90
CA LYS A 56 -5.88 18.96 -16.04
C LYS A 56 -4.82 20.05 -15.93
N ASP A 57 -4.15 20.36 -17.04
CA ASP A 57 -3.08 21.36 -17.09
C ASP A 57 -3.53 22.78 -16.65
N LEU A 58 -4.76 23.17 -16.97
CA LEU A 58 -5.35 24.47 -16.58
C LEU A 58 -5.48 24.69 -15.05
N LEU A 59 -5.44 23.65 -14.21
CA LEU A 59 -5.31 23.84 -12.75
C LEU A 59 -3.97 24.47 -12.37
N GLY A 60 -2.94 24.30 -13.20
CA GLY A 60 -1.61 24.86 -13.02
C GLY A 60 -1.47 26.34 -13.39
N ARG A 61 -2.55 27.04 -13.78
CA ARG A 61 -2.48 28.50 -14.00
C ARG A 61 -2.21 29.28 -12.72
N ASN A 62 -2.62 28.75 -11.56
CA ASN A 62 -2.28 29.32 -10.27
C ASN A 62 -0.85 28.86 -9.87
N PRO A 63 0.11 29.78 -9.64
CA PRO A 63 1.50 29.44 -9.34
C PRO A 63 1.65 28.58 -8.07
N LEU A 64 0.77 28.76 -7.08
CA LEU A 64 0.75 27.97 -5.86
C LEU A 64 0.30 26.53 -6.12
N LEU A 65 -0.76 26.33 -6.91
CA LEU A 65 -1.21 24.99 -7.30
C LEU A 65 -0.20 24.31 -8.21
N ARG A 66 0.44 25.03 -9.13
CA ARG A 66 1.48 24.48 -10.01
C ARG A 66 2.65 23.92 -9.19
N TRP A 67 3.13 24.70 -8.22
CA TRP A 67 4.18 24.26 -7.30
C TRP A 67 3.75 23.02 -6.50
N LEU A 68 2.52 23.01 -5.97
CA LEU A 68 1.99 21.87 -5.22
C LEU A 68 1.84 20.61 -6.08
N MET A 69 1.34 20.74 -7.31
CA MET A 69 1.19 19.63 -8.26
C MET A 69 2.54 19.04 -8.64
N ALA A 70 3.56 19.88 -8.86
CA ALA A 70 4.93 19.44 -9.09
C ALA A 70 5.53 18.72 -7.88
N ALA A 71 5.33 19.25 -6.66
CA ALA A 71 5.81 18.64 -5.42
C ALA A 71 5.15 17.27 -5.12
N LEU A 72 3.92 17.07 -5.59
CA LEU A 72 3.16 15.82 -5.43
C LEU A 72 3.32 14.83 -6.60
N GLY A 73 4.15 15.16 -7.60
CA GLY A 73 4.38 14.30 -8.76
C GLY A 73 3.14 14.08 -9.63
N VAL A 74 2.24 15.07 -9.71
CA VAL A 74 1.01 15.00 -10.51
C VAL A 74 1.32 15.16 -12.00
N VAL A 75 0.81 14.24 -12.83
CA VAL A 75 0.97 14.31 -14.29
C VAL A 75 -0.16 15.13 -14.89
N THR A 76 0.16 16.18 -15.65
CA THR A 76 -0.85 17.03 -16.28
C THR A 76 -1.19 16.58 -17.70
N PHE A 77 -2.48 16.60 -18.04
CA PHE A 77 -2.98 16.32 -19.38
C PHE A 77 -3.78 17.53 -19.92
N HIS A 78 -3.57 17.82 -21.20
CA HIS A 78 -4.31 18.76 -22.01
C HIS A 78 -5.50 18.05 -22.68
N ARG A 79 -6.71 18.57 -22.53
CA ARG A 79 -7.91 17.97 -23.14
C ARG A 79 -8.20 18.62 -24.48
N ARG A 80 -8.81 17.86 -25.40
CA ARG A 80 -9.23 18.36 -26.71
C ARG A 80 -10.27 19.49 -26.59
N SER A 81 -11.14 19.42 -25.58
CA SER A 81 -12.13 20.46 -25.27
C SER A 81 -11.52 21.78 -24.76
N ASP A 82 -10.25 21.79 -24.38
CA ASP A 82 -9.56 22.95 -23.79
C ASP A 82 -8.58 23.64 -24.77
N VAL A 83 -8.50 23.18 -26.03
CA VAL A 83 -7.61 23.76 -27.06
C VAL A 83 -7.92 25.24 -27.29
N GLY A 84 -9.21 25.60 -27.37
CA GLY A 84 -9.66 27.00 -27.47
C GLY A 84 -9.40 27.85 -26.21
N LYS A 85 -8.93 27.25 -25.11
CA LYS A 85 -8.50 27.94 -23.88
C LYS A 85 -6.97 27.95 -23.72
N GLY A 86 -6.22 27.56 -24.76
CA GLY A 86 -4.76 27.58 -24.80
C GLY A 86 -4.07 26.24 -24.46
N ALA A 87 -4.75 25.10 -24.62
CA ALA A 87 -4.16 23.78 -24.35
C ALA A 87 -3.40 23.22 -25.56
N ASP A 88 -2.13 22.83 -25.39
CA ASP A 88 -1.32 22.20 -26.43
C ASP A 88 -1.40 20.66 -26.33
N LEU A 89 -2.01 20.03 -27.35
CA LEU A 89 -2.13 18.58 -27.40
C LEU A 89 -0.79 17.87 -27.66
N ARG A 90 0.23 18.56 -28.20
CA ARG A 90 1.58 17.99 -28.39
C ARG A 90 2.30 17.78 -27.06
N ALA A 91 2.00 18.60 -26.05
CA ALA A 91 2.53 18.43 -24.69
C ALA A 91 2.10 17.11 -24.03
N ASN A 92 0.95 16.53 -24.43
CA ASN A 92 0.49 15.24 -23.92
C ASN A 92 1.40 14.07 -24.29
N VAL A 93 2.22 14.19 -25.35
CA VAL A 93 3.18 13.13 -25.72
C VAL A 93 4.16 12.88 -24.57
N ARG A 94 4.64 13.96 -23.94
CA ARG A 94 5.52 13.89 -22.76
C ARG A 94 4.80 13.32 -21.54
N SER A 95 3.54 13.71 -21.30
CA SER A 95 2.74 13.20 -20.18
C SER A 95 2.43 11.70 -20.31
N LEU A 96 2.16 11.23 -21.54
CA LEU A 96 2.00 9.81 -21.84
C LEU A 96 3.31 9.05 -21.61
N GLN A 97 4.44 9.62 -22.04
CA GLN A 97 5.76 9.03 -21.81
C GLN A 97 6.08 8.90 -20.32
N LEU A 98 5.81 9.95 -19.53
CA LEU A 98 5.98 9.92 -18.07
C LEU A 98 5.09 8.87 -17.40
N CYS A 99 3.84 8.72 -17.85
CA CYS A 99 2.97 7.64 -17.35
C CYS A 99 3.56 6.26 -17.64
N ARG A 100 4.14 6.06 -18.82
CA ARG A 100 4.81 4.80 -19.16
C ARG A 100 6.03 4.55 -18.29
N GLU A 101 6.87 5.55 -18.06
CA GLU A 101 8.05 5.44 -17.19
C GLU A 101 7.66 5.07 -15.75
N ILE A 102 6.61 5.68 -15.21
CA ILE A 102 6.07 5.36 -13.88
C ILE A 102 5.58 3.91 -13.84
N LEU A 103 4.81 3.47 -14.83
CA LEU A 103 4.31 2.08 -14.90
C LEU A 103 5.47 1.09 -15.11
N ALA A 104 6.45 1.40 -15.95
CA ALA A 104 7.65 0.57 -16.17
C ALA A 104 8.50 0.45 -14.90
N GLY A 105 8.49 1.47 -14.03
CA GLY A 105 9.07 1.43 -12.69
C GLY A 105 8.24 0.65 -11.65
N GLY A 106 7.12 0.03 -12.05
CA GLY A 106 6.20 -0.67 -11.14
C GLY A 106 5.31 0.26 -10.31
N GLY A 107 5.20 1.54 -10.70
CA GLY A 107 4.38 2.55 -10.05
C GLY A 107 2.87 2.36 -10.28
N ALA A 108 2.06 3.17 -9.60
CA ALA A 108 0.62 3.20 -9.80
C ALA A 108 0.16 4.58 -10.26
N ILE A 109 -0.79 4.60 -11.19
CA ILE A 109 -1.37 5.83 -11.73
C ILE A 109 -2.88 5.80 -11.52
N CYS A 110 -3.48 6.93 -11.16
CA CYS A 110 -4.93 7.12 -11.11
C CYS A 110 -5.37 8.06 -12.23
N ILE A 111 -6.27 7.58 -13.09
CA ILE A 111 -6.85 8.36 -14.19
C ILE A 111 -8.38 8.34 -14.11
N PHE A 112 -8.97 9.53 -14.09
CA PHE A 112 -10.42 9.72 -14.15
C PHE A 112 -10.88 9.77 -15.61
N PRO A 113 -11.49 8.70 -16.15
CA PRO A 113 -11.82 8.57 -17.57
C PRO A 113 -12.94 9.52 -18.03
N GLU A 114 -13.82 9.94 -17.12
CA GLU A 114 -14.92 10.90 -17.41
C GLU A 114 -14.38 12.29 -17.81
N GLY A 115 -13.11 12.57 -17.51
CA GLY A 115 -12.44 13.81 -17.85
C GLY A 115 -12.92 15.02 -17.07
N VAL A 116 -14.10 15.03 -16.45
CA VAL A 116 -14.65 16.15 -15.66
C VAL A 116 -15.33 15.61 -14.41
N SER A 117 -15.17 16.33 -13.30
CA SER A 117 -16.01 16.11 -12.12
C SER A 117 -17.41 16.67 -12.38
N HIS A 118 -18.44 16.01 -11.84
CA HIS A 118 -19.82 16.45 -11.98
C HIS A 118 -20.72 16.03 -10.82
N SER A 119 -21.95 16.58 -10.82
CA SER A 119 -23.03 16.24 -9.90
C SER A 119 -24.21 15.55 -10.57
N ASP A 120 -23.99 14.97 -11.76
CA ASP A 120 -25.01 14.18 -12.45
C ASP A 120 -25.31 12.88 -11.71
N PRO A 121 -26.54 12.36 -11.84
CA PRO A 121 -27.01 11.23 -11.05
C PRO A 121 -26.54 9.87 -11.61
N GLY A 122 -25.79 9.85 -12.72
CA GLY A 122 -25.16 8.65 -13.25
C GLY A 122 -23.79 8.95 -13.83
N LEU A 123 -23.06 7.89 -14.16
CA LEU A 123 -21.73 7.94 -14.79
C LEU A 123 -21.80 8.57 -16.18
N ARG A 124 -20.88 9.49 -16.49
CA ARG A 124 -20.68 10.01 -17.85
C ARG A 124 -19.84 9.05 -18.69
N GLY A 125 -19.88 9.22 -20.02
CA GLY A 125 -19.12 8.39 -20.94
C GLY A 125 -17.60 8.52 -20.73
N PHE A 126 -16.89 7.41 -20.88
CA PHE A 126 -15.45 7.35 -20.64
C PHE A 126 -14.63 7.79 -21.86
N HIS A 127 -13.56 8.56 -21.63
CA HIS A 127 -12.54 8.81 -22.63
C HIS A 127 -11.56 7.63 -22.72
N ALA A 128 -11.08 7.33 -23.93
CA ALA A 128 -10.17 6.22 -24.19
C ALA A 128 -8.72 6.40 -23.66
N GLY A 129 -8.43 7.43 -22.87
CA GLY A 129 -7.11 7.74 -22.35
C GLY A 129 -6.47 6.59 -21.56
N PRO A 130 -7.13 6.06 -20.51
CA PRO A 130 -6.61 4.93 -19.74
C PRO A 130 -6.35 3.68 -20.59
N ALA A 131 -7.30 3.35 -21.48
CA ALA A 131 -7.19 2.19 -22.37
C ALA A 131 -6.02 2.33 -23.36
N ARG A 132 -5.81 3.52 -23.94
CA ARG A 132 -4.65 3.81 -24.80
C ARG A 132 -3.34 3.66 -24.05
N ILE A 133 -3.24 4.23 -22.85
CA ILE A 133 -2.03 4.11 -22.02
C ILE A 133 -1.73 2.64 -21.73
N ALA A 134 -2.75 1.86 -21.38
CA ALA A 134 -2.60 0.45 -21.06
C ALA A 134 -2.19 -0.41 -22.26
N LEU A 135 -2.82 -0.23 -23.42
CA LEU A 135 -2.50 -0.99 -24.63
C LEU A 135 -1.16 -0.55 -25.25
N ASP A 136 -0.84 0.74 -25.22
CA ASP A 136 0.48 1.23 -25.65
C ASP A 136 1.59 0.68 -24.77
N TYR A 137 1.37 0.60 -23.45
CA TYR A 137 2.32 0.01 -22.50
C TYR A 137 2.61 -1.47 -22.82
N LEU A 138 1.62 -2.21 -23.33
CA LEU A 138 1.83 -3.59 -23.81
C LEU A 138 2.60 -3.63 -25.14
N LYS A 139 2.29 -2.73 -26.08
CA LYS A 139 2.83 -2.79 -27.44
C LYS A 139 4.32 -2.43 -27.54
N LYS A 140 4.83 -1.54 -26.68
CA LYS A 140 6.10 -0.84 -26.97
C LYS A 140 7.38 -1.33 -26.29
N ASP A 141 7.41 -2.18 -25.27
CA ASP A 141 8.66 -2.36 -24.50
C ASP A 141 8.93 -3.74 -23.87
N GLY A 142 8.58 -4.86 -24.52
CA GLY A 142 8.96 -6.21 -24.00
C GLY A 142 8.62 -6.45 -22.52
N ASN A 143 7.62 -5.72 -22.00
CA ASN A 143 7.27 -5.67 -20.59
C ASN A 143 6.44 -6.92 -20.27
N PRO A 144 6.61 -7.58 -19.10
CA PRO A 144 6.20 -8.96 -18.88
C PRO A 144 4.68 -9.18 -18.71
N GLY A 145 3.82 -8.34 -19.29
CA GLY A 145 2.36 -8.51 -19.27
C GLY A 145 1.72 -8.34 -17.89
N ARG A 146 2.36 -7.59 -16.97
CA ARG A 146 1.92 -7.49 -15.56
C ARG A 146 1.08 -6.25 -15.23
N LEU A 147 0.74 -5.43 -16.22
CA LEU A 147 -0.11 -4.24 -15.99
C LEU A 147 -1.52 -4.70 -15.62
N ARG A 148 -2.02 -4.18 -14.49
CA ARG A 148 -3.40 -4.38 -14.07
C ARG A 148 -4.15 -3.05 -14.08
N ILE A 149 -5.34 -3.04 -14.69
CA ILE A 149 -6.28 -1.93 -14.54
C ILE A 149 -7.28 -2.30 -13.45
N VAL A 150 -7.46 -1.45 -12.45
CA VAL A 150 -8.40 -1.66 -11.35
C VAL A 150 -9.52 -0.66 -11.47
N PRO A 151 -10.73 -1.08 -11.86
CA PRO A 151 -11.92 -0.25 -11.82
C PRO A 151 -12.27 0.12 -10.38
N VAL A 152 -12.68 1.36 -10.15
CA VAL A 152 -12.97 1.85 -8.80
C VAL A 152 -14.33 2.56 -8.77
N GLY A 153 -15.17 2.19 -7.80
CA GLY A 153 -16.41 2.91 -7.49
C GLY A 153 -16.22 3.82 -6.28
N LEU A 154 -16.51 5.11 -6.45
CA LEU A 154 -16.56 6.14 -5.42
C LEU A 154 -18.02 6.60 -5.26
N LEU A 155 -18.60 6.31 -4.09
CA LEU A 155 -19.97 6.67 -3.74
C LEU A 155 -19.98 7.51 -2.47
N TYR A 156 -20.68 8.65 -2.50
CA TYR A 156 -20.82 9.58 -1.38
C TYR A 156 -22.27 9.63 -0.93
N THR A 157 -22.53 9.51 0.39
CA THR A 157 -23.91 9.63 0.88
C THR A 157 -24.43 11.03 0.60
N GLU A 158 -23.61 12.04 0.90
CA GLU A 158 -23.79 13.45 0.55
C GLU A 158 -22.41 14.10 0.39
N LYS A 159 -21.96 14.35 -0.85
CA LYS A 159 -20.57 14.78 -1.11
C LYS A 159 -20.24 16.20 -0.64
N ASP A 160 -21.24 17.08 -0.59
CA ASP A 160 -21.17 18.49 -0.20
C ASP A 160 -21.43 18.70 1.30
N ARG A 161 -21.88 17.66 2.01
CA ARG A 161 -22.23 17.75 3.43
C ARG A 161 -21.09 17.31 4.33
N PHE A 162 -20.73 18.18 5.28
CA PHE A 162 -19.80 17.85 6.35
C PHE A 162 -20.34 16.67 7.19
N ARG A 163 -19.43 15.78 7.59
CA ARG A 163 -19.68 14.51 8.29
C ARG A 163 -20.54 13.49 7.53
N SER A 164 -20.53 13.53 6.19
CA SER A 164 -21.11 12.48 5.36
C SER A 164 -20.26 11.21 5.30
N GLY A 165 -20.74 10.17 4.61
CA GLY A 165 -20.05 8.90 4.42
C GLY A 165 -19.54 8.72 2.99
N VAL A 166 -18.44 7.97 2.86
CA VAL A 166 -17.86 7.56 1.57
C VAL A 166 -17.75 6.04 1.53
N TRP A 167 -18.13 5.44 0.41
CA TRP A 167 -17.88 4.04 0.10
C TRP A 167 -17.00 3.92 -1.14
N LEU A 168 -15.82 3.38 -0.94
CA LEU A 168 -14.82 3.13 -1.97
C LEU A 168 -14.79 1.62 -2.27
N ARG A 169 -14.99 1.24 -3.53
CA ARG A 169 -15.07 -0.15 -3.96
C ARG A 169 -14.04 -0.42 -5.05
N PHE A 170 -13.24 -1.47 -4.88
CA PHE A 170 -12.29 -1.90 -5.90
C PHE A 170 -12.85 -3.10 -6.68
N GLY A 171 -13.06 -2.93 -7.98
CA GLY A 171 -13.48 -3.99 -8.89
C GLY A 171 -12.40 -5.02 -9.16
N HIS A 172 -12.76 -6.09 -9.86
CA HIS A 172 -11.80 -7.11 -10.27
C HIS A 172 -10.73 -6.52 -11.19
N PRO A 173 -9.45 -6.75 -10.93
CA PRO A 173 -8.38 -6.22 -11.78
C PRO A 173 -8.41 -6.85 -13.17
N ILE A 174 -8.37 -6.02 -14.20
CA ILE A 174 -8.19 -6.45 -15.58
C ILE A 174 -6.69 -6.59 -15.81
N ASP A 175 -6.23 -7.83 -16.02
CA ASP A 175 -4.90 -8.10 -16.58
C ASP A 175 -4.91 -7.72 -18.06
N VAL A 176 -4.18 -6.67 -18.42
CA VAL A 176 -4.28 -6.09 -19.76
C VAL A 176 -3.72 -7.06 -20.81
N ALA A 177 -2.69 -7.84 -20.47
CA ALA A 177 -2.10 -8.80 -21.41
C ALA A 177 -3.07 -9.95 -21.69
N ARG A 178 -3.66 -10.52 -20.64
CA ARG A 178 -4.68 -11.57 -20.77
C ARG A 178 -5.92 -11.08 -21.51
N TRP A 179 -6.35 -9.84 -21.23
CA TRP A 179 -7.48 -9.24 -21.93
C TRP A 179 -7.20 -9.04 -23.42
N ALA A 180 -6.01 -8.53 -23.79
CA ALA A 180 -5.62 -8.32 -25.18
C ALA A 180 -5.46 -9.63 -25.96
N GLN A 181 -4.97 -10.69 -25.31
CA GLN A 181 -4.90 -12.04 -25.90
C GLN A 181 -6.29 -12.62 -26.17
N ALA A 182 -7.24 -12.43 -25.26
CA ALA A 182 -8.62 -12.89 -25.42
C ALA A 182 -9.40 -12.08 -26.48
N HIS A 183 -8.97 -10.85 -26.78
CA HIS A 183 -9.63 -9.94 -27.72
C HIS A 183 -8.63 -9.38 -28.74
N PRO A 184 -8.08 -10.21 -29.64
CA PRO A 184 -6.96 -9.81 -30.52
C PRO A 184 -7.32 -8.71 -31.53
N LEU A 185 -8.60 -8.59 -31.90
CA LEU A 185 -9.11 -7.54 -32.79
C LEU A 185 -9.57 -6.28 -32.04
N ALA A 186 -9.60 -6.31 -30.70
CA ALA A 186 -10.13 -5.22 -29.89
C ALA A 186 -9.07 -4.13 -29.66
N GLY A 187 -9.49 -2.87 -29.79
CA GLY A 187 -8.68 -1.70 -29.59
C GLY A 187 -8.95 -0.99 -28.26
N PRO A 188 -8.50 0.27 -28.13
CA PRO A 188 -8.75 1.07 -26.95
C PRO A 188 -10.23 1.34 -26.68
N ALA A 189 -11.10 1.31 -27.69
CA ALA A 189 -12.53 1.59 -27.53
C ALA A 189 -13.24 0.48 -26.75
N GLU A 190 -12.97 -0.78 -27.10
CA GLU A 190 -13.54 -1.97 -26.47
C GLU A 190 -13.06 -2.11 -25.03
N LEU A 191 -11.77 -1.86 -24.76
CA LEU A 191 -11.25 -1.83 -23.39
C LEU A 191 -11.88 -0.69 -22.59
N THR A 192 -12.16 0.45 -23.22
CA THR A 192 -12.85 1.57 -22.55
C THR A 192 -14.29 1.20 -22.21
N ALA A 193 -15.01 0.53 -23.12
CA ALA A 193 -16.36 0.05 -22.86
C ALA A 193 -16.41 -0.98 -21.73
N GLU A 194 -15.43 -1.89 -21.68
CA GLU A 194 -15.31 -2.86 -20.59
C GLU A 194 -15.01 -2.18 -19.24
N LEU A 195 -14.11 -1.18 -19.23
CA LEU A 195 -13.84 -0.38 -18.04
C LEU A 195 -15.08 0.39 -17.57
N GLU A 196 -15.82 0.99 -18.51
CA GLU A 196 -17.06 1.70 -18.20
C GLU A 196 -18.09 0.75 -17.60
N ARG A 197 -18.26 -0.45 -18.18
CA ARG A 197 -19.16 -1.49 -17.66
C ARG A 197 -18.80 -1.90 -16.23
N GLN A 198 -17.51 -2.15 -15.96
CA GLN A 198 -17.07 -2.54 -14.62
C GLN A 198 -17.23 -1.39 -13.60
N VAL A 199 -16.87 -0.14 -13.93
CA VAL A 199 -17.09 1.00 -13.02
C VAL A 199 -18.58 1.25 -12.80
N ARG A 200 -19.42 1.12 -13.84
CA ARG A 200 -20.88 1.25 -13.74
C ARG A 200 -21.49 0.21 -12.80
N ALA A 201 -20.96 -1.01 -12.75
CA ALA A 201 -21.39 -2.04 -11.80
C ALA A 201 -20.96 -1.75 -10.35
N LEU A 202 -19.93 -0.93 -10.16
CA LEU A 202 -19.46 -0.51 -8.84
C LEU A 202 -20.19 0.73 -8.31
N THR A 203 -20.90 1.47 -9.16
CA THR A 203 -21.57 2.74 -8.85
C THR A 203 -23.10 2.63 -8.94
N LEU A 204 -23.80 3.66 -8.44
CA LEU A 204 -25.24 3.83 -8.61
C LEU A 204 -25.48 4.81 -9.75
N ASN A 205 -26.27 4.38 -10.73
CA ASN A 205 -26.41 5.09 -11.99
C ASN A 205 -27.89 5.38 -12.25
N TYR A 206 -28.38 6.56 -11.91
CA TYR A 206 -29.78 6.93 -12.13
C TYR A 206 -29.95 7.64 -13.49
N GLU A 207 -31.10 7.45 -14.13
CA GLU A 207 -31.46 8.10 -15.40
C GLU A 207 -31.77 9.58 -15.21
N SER A 208 -32.29 9.96 -14.03
CA SER A 208 -32.64 11.34 -13.73
C SER A 208 -32.40 11.70 -12.28
N ARG A 209 -32.24 13.01 -12.00
CA ARG A 209 -32.16 13.54 -10.63
C ARG A 209 -33.43 13.24 -9.84
N ARG A 210 -34.58 13.13 -10.52
CA ARG A 210 -35.88 12.79 -9.92
C ARG A 210 -35.90 11.34 -9.43
N GLU A 211 -35.41 10.40 -10.22
CA GLU A 211 -35.25 8.99 -9.81
C GLU A 211 -34.32 8.88 -8.60
N SER A 212 -33.14 9.51 -8.66
CA SER A 212 -32.18 9.54 -7.56
C SER A 212 -32.80 10.06 -6.25
N ALA A 213 -33.57 11.15 -6.32
CA ALA A 213 -34.26 11.71 -5.16
C ALA A 213 -35.32 10.77 -4.58
N ILE A 214 -36.15 10.15 -5.43
CA ILE A 214 -37.18 9.20 -5.01
C ILE A 214 -36.53 8.00 -4.30
N LEU A 215 -35.49 7.41 -4.90
CA LEU A 215 -34.80 6.24 -4.34
C LEU A 215 -34.06 6.57 -3.04
N SER A 216 -33.43 7.75 -2.95
CA SER A 216 -32.81 8.22 -1.71
C SER A 216 -33.82 8.36 -0.57
N TRP A 217 -34.96 9.03 -0.80
CA TRP A 217 -36.01 9.15 0.22
C TRP A 217 -36.62 7.80 0.59
N THR A 218 -36.76 6.93 -0.38
CA THR A 218 -37.24 5.56 -0.17
C THR A 218 -36.28 4.78 0.72
N ALA A 219 -34.98 4.86 0.45
CA ALA A 219 -33.96 4.27 1.29
C ALA A 219 -33.98 4.85 2.71
N GLU A 220 -34.21 6.16 2.88
CA GLU A 220 -34.35 6.78 4.22
C GLU A 220 -35.50 6.16 5.02
N ILE A 221 -36.64 5.90 4.37
CA ILE A 221 -37.82 5.27 5.00
C ILE A 221 -37.57 3.79 5.24
N ALA A 222 -37.12 3.03 4.24
CA ALA A 222 -36.85 1.60 4.35
C ALA A 222 -35.75 1.30 5.37
N ALA A 223 -34.77 2.19 5.48
CA ALA A 223 -33.76 2.12 6.51
C ALA A 223 -34.40 2.09 7.91
N THR A 224 -35.47 2.83 8.18
CA THR A 224 -36.09 2.81 9.52
C THR A 224 -36.54 1.43 10.01
N ARG A 225 -36.75 0.46 9.10
CA ARG A 225 -37.32 -0.87 9.40
C ARG A 225 -38.67 -0.82 10.13
N ALA A 226 -39.32 0.35 10.15
CA ALA A 226 -40.46 0.65 11.01
C ALA A 226 -40.18 0.43 12.51
N GLU A 227 -38.92 0.51 12.92
CA GLU A 227 -38.47 0.34 14.30
C GLU A 227 -38.17 1.71 14.93
N ALA A 228 -38.21 1.74 16.27
CA ALA A 228 -37.81 2.91 17.03
C ALA A 228 -36.36 3.30 16.72
N PRO A 229 -36.05 4.60 16.58
CA PRO A 229 -34.70 5.02 16.27
C PRO A 229 -33.76 4.65 17.42
N ALA A 230 -32.52 4.25 17.09
CA ALA A 230 -31.49 3.99 18.08
C ALA A 230 -31.31 5.19 19.04
N ALA A 231 -30.90 4.91 20.27
CA ALA A 231 -30.56 5.93 21.26
C ALA A 231 -29.55 6.93 20.65
N LEU A 232 -29.62 8.21 21.04
CA LEU A 232 -28.64 9.22 20.60
C LEU A 232 -27.22 8.75 20.96
N GLY A 233 -26.38 8.52 19.94
CA GLY A 233 -25.05 7.91 20.07
C GLY A 233 -24.98 6.40 19.77
N GLY A 234 -26.08 5.76 19.36
CA GLY A 234 -26.10 4.39 18.87
C GLY A 234 -25.33 4.23 17.55
N GLU A 235 -24.90 3.01 17.25
CA GLU A 235 -24.08 2.72 16.08
C GLU A 235 -24.76 3.16 14.78
N ASP A 236 -24.14 4.11 14.08
CA ASP A 236 -24.52 4.43 12.71
C ASP A 236 -24.35 3.18 11.84
N ARG A 237 -25.32 2.97 10.96
CA ARG A 237 -25.23 1.92 9.94
C ARG A 237 -23.97 2.05 9.09
N PRO A 238 -23.37 0.93 8.68
CA PRO A 238 -22.34 0.93 7.66
C PRO A 238 -22.79 1.68 6.41
N VAL A 239 -21.90 2.48 5.84
CA VAL A 239 -22.12 3.22 4.58
C VAL A 239 -22.37 2.23 3.43
N ALA A 240 -21.69 1.07 3.44
CA ALA A 240 -21.92 0.00 2.48
C ALA A 240 -23.37 -0.49 2.46
N ASP A 241 -23.98 -0.73 3.63
CA ASP A 241 -25.36 -1.24 3.71
C ASP A 241 -26.38 -0.26 3.16
N TRP A 242 -26.14 1.04 3.36
CA TRP A 242 -26.95 2.10 2.78
C TRP A 242 -26.97 2.04 1.25
N PHE A 243 -25.80 1.89 0.63
CA PHE A 243 -25.69 1.83 -0.83
C PHE A 243 -26.16 0.49 -1.41
N ARG A 244 -25.97 -0.62 -0.69
CA ARG A 244 -26.56 -1.92 -1.07
C ARG A 244 -28.09 -1.86 -1.06
N LEU A 245 -28.69 -1.21 -0.06
CA LEU A 245 -30.13 -0.95 -0.03
C LEU A 245 -30.57 -0.11 -1.23
N LEU A 246 -29.86 0.97 -1.53
CA LEU A 246 -30.14 1.80 -2.71
C LEU A 246 -30.04 1.02 -4.03
N GLY A 247 -29.03 0.16 -4.17
CA GLY A 247 -28.88 -0.70 -5.35
C GLY A 247 -30.07 -1.64 -5.53
N ARG A 248 -30.52 -2.31 -4.46
CA ARG A 248 -31.72 -3.16 -4.48
C ARG A 248 -32.99 -2.39 -4.82
N LEU A 249 -33.18 -1.23 -4.20
CA LEU A 249 -34.33 -0.36 -4.47
C LEU A 249 -34.32 0.15 -5.92
N GLN A 250 -33.14 0.46 -6.46
CA GLN A 250 -33.00 0.88 -7.86
C GLN A 250 -33.40 -0.23 -8.83
N ALA A 251 -32.90 -1.45 -8.62
CA ALA A 251 -33.27 -2.61 -9.44
C ALA A 251 -34.80 -2.84 -9.40
N GLY A 252 -35.38 -2.84 -8.20
CA GLY A 252 -36.83 -2.97 -7.99
C GLY A 252 -37.66 -1.90 -8.68
N TYR A 253 -37.25 -0.64 -8.54
CA TYR A 253 -37.97 0.47 -9.13
C TYR A 253 -37.90 0.48 -10.66
N ARG A 254 -36.77 0.08 -11.25
CA ARG A 254 -36.62 -0.05 -12.71
C ARG A 254 -37.48 -1.15 -13.28
N GLU A 255 -37.57 -2.29 -12.60
CA GLU A 255 -38.45 -3.36 -13.04
C GLU A 255 -39.91 -2.95 -12.96
N LEU A 256 -40.32 -2.31 -11.87
CA LEU A 256 -41.66 -1.76 -11.75
C LEU A 256 -41.95 -0.75 -12.88
N LEU A 257 -40.97 0.08 -13.23
CA LEU A 257 -41.14 1.05 -14.31
C LEU A 257 -41.35 0.38 -15.68
N ARG A 258 -40.75 -0.79 -15.91
CA ARG A 258 -40.93 -1.57 -17.15
C ARG A 258 -42.24 -2.36 -17.17
N SER A 259 -42.55 -3.06 -16.08
CA SER A 259 -43.70 -3.96 -15.94
C SER A 259 -45.03 -3.22 -15.72
N ASP A 260 -45.05 -2.20 -14.86
CA ASP A 260 -46.23 -1.36 -14.59
C ASP A 260 -45.85 0.13 -14.36
N PRO A 261 -45.74 0.90 -15.46
CA PRO A 261 -45.42 2.32 -15.39
C PRO A 261 -46.47 3.16 -14.62
N ARG A 262 -47.70 2.67 -14.45
CA ARG A 262 -48.75 3.38 -13.69
C ARG A 262 -48.51 3.21 -12.19
N ALA A 263 -48.24 1.98 -11.74
CA ALA A 263 -47.86 1.71 -10.35
C ALA A 263 -46.56 2.44 -9.95
N ALA A 264 -45.56 2.50 -10.83
CA ALA A 264 -44.34 3.27 -10.57
C ALA A 264 -44.62 4.77 -10.34
N ARG A 265 -45.48 5.37 -11.18
CA ARG A 265 -45.90 6.77 -11.06
C ARG A 265 -46.71 7.04 -9.79
N GLU A 266 -47.55 6.09 -9.38
CA GLU A 266 -48.31 6.18 -8.13
C GLU A 266 -47.41 6.11 -6.91
N LEU A 267 -46.51 5.12 -6.86
CA LEU A 267 -45.53 4.98 -5.79
C LEU A 267 -44.67 6.24 -5.63
N ALA A 268 -44.17 6.79 -6.75
CA ALA A 268 -43.42 8.04 -6.76
C ALA A 268 -44.24 9.25 -6.27
N ARG A 269 -45.57 9.29 -6.51
CA ARG A 269 -46.46 10.33 -5.97
C ARG A 269 -46.63 10.19 -4.47
N ARG A 270 -46.89 8.98 -3.97
CA ARG A 270 -47.01 8.69 -2.53
C ARG A 270 -45.75 9.06 -1.76
N ILE A 271 -44.58 8.65 -2.24
CA ILE A 271 -43.28 9.00 -1.63
C ILE A 271 -43.09 10.51 -1.56
N ARG A 272 -43.36 11.25 -2.65
CA ARG A 272 -43.25 12.73 -2.67
C ARG A 272 -44.20 13.39 -1.68
N ARG A 273 -45.44 12.91 -1.61
CA ARG A 273 -46.45 13.42 -0.67
C ARG A 273 -45.99 13.18 0.76
N HIS A 274 -45.60 11.95 1.10
CA HIS A 274 -45.12 11.59 2.42
C HIS A 274 -43.90 12.44 2.83
N ARG A 275 -42.92 12.60 1.93
CA ARG A 275 -41.75 13.48 2.17
C ARG A 275 -42.14 14.94 2.39
N SER A 276 -43.12 15.46 1.63
CA SER A 276 -43.61 16.84 1.78
C SER A 276 -44.29 17.06 3.14
N GLU A 277 -45.07 16.09 3.60
CA GLU A 277 -45.73 16.12 4.91
C GLU A 277 -44.70 16.10 6.06
N LEU A 278 -43.71 15.20 5.99
CA LEU A 278 -42.61 15.15 6.96
C LEU A 278 -41.80 16.45 6.99
N ARG A 279 -41.46 17.02 5.82
CA ARG A 279 -40.72 18.30 5.75
C ARG A 279 -41.51 19.46 6.33
N ARG A 280 -42.81 19.57 6.03
CA ARG A 280 -43.69 20.61 6.61
C ARG A 280 -43.84 20.46 8.12
N ALA A 281 -43.80 19.23 8.62
CA ALA A 281 -43.85 18.95 10.05
C ALA A 281 -42.50 19.10 10.77
N GLY A 282 -41.38 19.18 10.04
CA GLY A 282 -40.03 19.22 10.62
C GLY A 282 -39.55 17.86 11.18
N ILE A 283 -40.16 16.76 10.75
CA ILE A 283 -39.95 15.40 11.29
C ILE A 283 -39.01 14.61 10.37
N ALA A 284 -37.96 13.99 10.91
CA ALA A 284 -37.13 13.07 10.14
C ALA A 284 -37.81 11.69 10.00
N PRO A 285 -37.59 10.93 8.91
CA PRO A 285 -38.27 9.65 8.68
C PRO A 285 -38.16 8.65 9.85
N HIS A 286 -36.99 8.57 10.49
CA HIS A 286 -36.76 7.68 11.63
C HIS A 286 -37.41 8.17 12.95
N GLU A 287 -37.78 9.45 13.05
CA GLU A 287 -38.41 10.02 14.24
C GLU A 287 -39.92 9.70 14.31
N VAL A 288 -40.52 9.27 13.21
CA VAL A 288 -41.92 8.82 13.14
C VAL A 288 -42.19 7.65 14.10
N TYR A 289 -41.20 6.80 14.34
CA TYR A 289 -41.29 5.60 15.18
C TYR A 289 -40.81 5.82 16.61
N LEU A 290 -40.71 7.07 17.08
CA LEU A 290 -40.31 7.38 18.46
C LEU A 290 -41.26 6.72 19.48
N PRO A 291 -40.73 6.03 20.51
CA PRO A 291 -41.57 5.41 21.54
C PRO A 291 -42.16 6.48 22.46
N MET A 292 -43.48 6.57 22.52
CA MET A 292 -44.21 7.56 23.30
C MET A 292 -44.60 7.03 24.70
N HIS A 293 -43.61 6.70 25.55
CA HIS A 293 -43.86 6.22 26.93
C HIS A 293 -43.42 7.25 27.99
N PRO A 294 -44.26 7.61 28.99
CA PRO A 294 -43.99 8.68 29.95
C PRO A 294 -42.66 8.53 30.73
N GLY A 295 -42.37 7.35 31.27
CA GLY A 295 -41.14 7.10 32.05
C GLY A 295 -39.83 7.17 31.25
N ARG A 296 -39.85 6.85 29.94
CA ARG A 296 -38.67 6.99 29.07
C ARG A 296 -38.43 8.43 28.62
N ALA A 297 -39.47 9.27 28.64
CA ALA A 297 -39.37 10.70 28.33
C ALA A 297 -38.66 11.49 29.42
N ALA A 298 -38.88 11.16 30.71
CA ALA A 298 -38.18 11.79 31.83
C ALA A 298 -36.67 11.49 31.80
N PHE A 299 -36.28 10.24 31.56
CA PHE A 299 -34.87 9.85 31.40
C PHE A 299 -34.21 10.52 30.19
N PHE A 300 -34.94 10.68 29.07
CA PHE A 300 -34.48 11.43 27.91
C PHE A 300 -34.22 12.90 28.25
N LEU A 301 -35.15 13.56 28.96
CA LEU A 301 -35.00 14.95 29.39
C LEU A 301 -33.78 15.16 30.28
N VAL A 302 -33.59 14.29 31.29
CA VAL A 302 -32.47 14.37 32.25
C VAL A 302 -31.13 14.22 31.54
N ARG A 303 -31.00 13.24 30.62
CA ARG A 303 -29.76 13.04 29.86
C ARG A 303 -29.46 14.21 28.92
N GLU A 304 -30.47 14.80 28.28
CA GLU A 304 -30.27 15.99 27.44
C GLU A 304 -29.93 17.23 28.28
N LEU A 305 -30.43 17.32 29.53
CA LEU A 305 -30.05 18.36 30.48
C LEU A 305 -28.57 18.23 30.89
N GLU A 306 -28.09 17.02 31.17
CA GLU A 306 -26.68 16.73 31.48
C GLU A 306 -25.74 17.16 30.34
N LEU A 307 -26.11 16.83 29.10
CA LEU A 307 -25.42 17.28 27.89
C LEU A 307 -25.44 18.81 27.75
N ALA A 308 -26.56 19.46 28.06
CA ALA A 308 -26.66 20.91 28.02
C ALA A 308 -25.80 21.59 29.10
N VAL A 309 -25.75 21.05 30.32
CA VAL A 309 -25.03 21.67 31.44
C VAL A 309 -23.51 21.48 31.31
N VAL A 310 -23.05 20.27 31.01
CA VAL A 310 -21.61 19.95 30.92
C VAL A 310 -21.06 20.24 29.53
N GLY A 311 -21.85 19.97 28.49
CA GLY A 311 -21.40 20.08 27.10
C GLY A 311 -21.38 21.50 26.57
N THR A 312 -22.30 22.37 26.99
CA THR A 312 -22.38 23.73 26.44
C THR A 312 -21.13 24.58 26.75
N PRO A 313 -20.58 24.60 27.98
CA PRO A 313 -19.37 25.39 28.26
C PRO A 313 -18.17 24.95 27.42
N LEU A 314 -17.97 23.63 27.26
CA LEU A 314 -16.87 23.07 26.47
C LEU A 314 -17.07 23.35 24.97
N ALA A 315 -18.30 23.25 24.48
CA ALA A 315 -18.64 23.55 23.10
C ALA A 315 -18.52 25.05 22.80
N LEU A 316 -18.88 25.93 23.74
CA LEU A 316 -18.73 27.37 23.61
C LEU A 316 -17.25 27.76 23.56
N PHE A 317 -16.43 27.21 24.47
CA PHE A 317 -14.99 27.39 24.44
C PHE A 317 -14.40 26.92 23.10
N GLY A 318 -14.80 25.74 22.62
CA GLY A 318 -14.41 25.25 21.30
C GLY A 318 -14.86 26.18 20.17
N ALA A 319 -16.11 26.66 20.19
CA ALA A 319 -16.65 27.54 19.18
C ALA A 319 -15.89 28.88 19.11
N VAL A 320 -15.64 29.53 20.25
CA VAL A 320 -14.92 30.81 20.32
C VAL A 320 -13.54 30.72 19.67
N ASN A 321 -12.79 29.65 19.95
CA ASN A 321 -11.44 29.48 19.40
C ASN A 321 -11.42 29.12 17.90
N HIS A 322 -12.53 28.62 17.34
CA HIS A 322 -12.58 28.10 15.97
C HIS A 322 -13.52 28.87 15.04
N ILE A 323 -14.30 29.83 15.56
CA ILE A 323 -15.28 30.57 14.77
C ILE A 323 -14.61 31.38 13.66
N VAL A 324 -13.48 32.02 13.95
CA VAL A 324 -12.73 32.82 12.97
C VAL A 324 -12.19 31.96 11.81
N PRO A 325 -11.37 30.91 12.04
CA PRO A 325 -10.92 30.06 10.93
C PRO A 325 -12.07 29.38 10.20
N TYR A 326 -13.13 28.99 10.91
CA TYR A 326 -14.32 28.40 10.29
C TYR A 326 -15.02 29.38 9.34
N GLN A 327 -15.25 30.63 9.76
CA GLN A 327 -15.87 31.66 8.93
C GLN A 327 -15.02 32.02 7.71
N ILE A 328 -13.69 32.10 7.85
CA ILE A 328 -12.79 32.37 6.72
C ILE A 328 -12.88 31.23 5.69
N VAL A 329 -12.82 29.97 6.14
CA VAL A 329 -12.94 28.80 5.25
C VAL A 329 -14.32 28.77 4.58
N GLU A 330 -15.39 29.03 5.33
CA GLU A 330 -16.75 29.05 4.78
C GLU A 330 -16.93 30.18 3.75
N TRP A 331 -16.45 31.38 4.05
CA TRP A 331 -16.47 32.52 3.12
C TRP A 331 -15.71 32.21 1.83
N LEU A 332 -14.50 31.64 1.95
CA LEU A 332 -13.69 31.28 0.80
C LEU A 332 -14.34 30.15 -0.01
N ALA A 333 -14.89 29.13 0.66
CA ALA A 333 -15.59 28.04 0.01
C ALA A 333 -16.82 28.52 -0.77
N ARG A 334 -17.62 29.44 -0.21
CA ARG A 334 -18.78 30.05 -0.91
C ARG A 334 -18.35 30.87 -2.13
N ARG A 335 -17.21 31.56 -2.05
CA ARG A 335 -16.71 32.40 -3.15
C ARG A 335 -16.07 31.57 -4.28
N LEU A 336 -15.40 30.47 -3.94
CA LEU A 336 -14.68 29.62 -4.90
C LEU A 336 -15.54 28.50 -5.50
N SER A 337 -16.67 28.14 -4.88
CA SER A 337 -17.51 27.03 -5.33
C SER A 337 -18.67 27.52 -6.19
N THR A 338 -18.57 27.31 -7.50
CA THR A 338 -19.70 27.47 -8.43
C THR A 338 -20.62 26.25 -8.44
N ASP A 339 -20.05 25.06 -8.22
CA ASP A 339 -20.74 23.76 -8.33
C ASP A 339 -20.55 22.90 -7.07
N ARG A 340 -21.49 21.99 -6.82
CA ARG A 340 -21.53 21.15 -5.60
C ARG A 340 -20.34 20.20 -5.45
N ASP A 341 -19.72 19.79 -6.55
CA ASP A 341 -18.56 18.90 -6.57
C ASP A 341 -17.24 19.61 -6.23
N HIS A 342 -17.19 20.94 -6.30
CA HIS A 342 -16.03 21.72 -5.84
C HIS A 342 -16.10 22.09 -4.35
N TRP A 343 -17.29 22.05 -3.74
CA TRP A 343 -17.50 22.51 -2.36
C TRP A 343 -16.56 21.83 -1.35
N ALA A 344 -16.53 20.50 -1.32
CA ALA A 344 -15.71 19.77 -0.37
C ALA A 344 -14.20 20.04 -0.58
N SER A 345 -13.76 20.20 -1.83
CA SER A 345 -12.39 20.59 -2.15
C SER A 345 -12.08 21.98 -1.59
N ASN A 346 -12.96 22.94 -1.82
CA ASN A 346 -12.80 24.33 -1.39
C ASN A 346 -12.96 24.53 0.13
N VAL A 347 -13.48 23.53 0.85
CA VAL A 347 -13.44 23.50 2.33
C VAL A 347 -12.17 22.83 2.84
N ILE A 348 -11.83 21.65 2.31
CA ILE A 348 -10.73 20.81 2.82
C ILE A 348 -9.36 21.47 2.57
N TYR A 349 -9.10 21.93 1.35
CA TYR A 349 -7.76 22.43 0.99
C TYR A 349 -7.41 23.73 1.73
N PRO A 350 -8.27 24.78 1.74
CA PRO A 350 -8.01 25.94 2.58
C PRO A 350 -8.00 25.61 4.07
N GLY A 351 -8.85 24.69 4.53
CA GLY A 351 -8.88 24.25 5.92
C GLY A 351 -7.55 23.64 6.40
N ILE A 352 -6.84 22.90 5.54
CA ILE A 352 -5.51 22.34 5.85
C ILE A 352 -4.47 23.44 6.13
N VAL A 353 -4.66 24.66 5.62
CA VAL A 353 -3.74 25.79 5.79
C VAL A 353 -4.21 26.74 6.89
N ILE A 354 -5.48 27.14 6.84
CA ILE A 354 -6.05 28.17 7.71
C ILE A 354 -6.09 27.71 9.17
N PHE A 355 -6.52 26.46 9.45
CA PHE A 355 -6.61 26.00 10.83
C PHE A 355 -5.24 25.92 11.53
N PRO A 356 -4.19 25.31 10.93
CA PRO A 356 -2.86 25.33 11.54
C PRO A 356 -2.29 26.74 11.70
N ALA A 357 -2.52 27.65 10.74
CA ALA A 357 -2.09 29.04 10.86
C ALA A 357 -2.79 29.75 12.03
N SER A 358 -4.11 29.61 12.16
CA SER A 358 -4.86 30.15 13.29
C SER A 358 -4.42 29.53 14.62
N TYR A 359 -4.11 28.23 14.66
CA TYR A 359 -3.56 27.60 15.85
C TYR A 359 -2.18 28.17 16.21
N ALA A 360 -1.29 28.40 15.24
CA ALA A 360 0.00 29.00 15.52
C ALA A 360 -0.14 30.38 16.16
N VAL A 361 -1.07 31.21 15.65
CA VAL A 361 -1.36 32.54 16.22
C VAL A 361 -1.96 32.43 17.63
N LEU A 362 -2.98 31.58 17.83
CA LEU A 362 -3.63 31.40 19.13
C LEU A 362 -2.67 30.84 20.18
N LEU A 363 -1.81 29.89 19.81
CA LEU A 363 -0.82 29.31 20.71
C LEU A 363 0.28 30.32 21.03
N ALA A 364 0.76 31.09 20.05
CA ALA A 364 1.74 32.16 20.31
C ALA A 364 1.17 33.20 21.29
N ALA A 365 -0.08 33.63 21.08
CA ALA A 365 -0.77 34.54 22.00
C ALA A 365 -0.96 33.92 23.40
N ALA A 366 -1.36 32.64 23.47
CA ALA A 366 -1.54 31.94 24.74
C ALA A 366 -0.23 31.83 25.54
N TRP A 367 0.88 31.48 24.88
CA TRP A 367 2.20 31.40 25.52
C TRP A 367 2.81 32.77 25.86
N TRP A 368 2.32 33.84 25.23
CA TRP A 368 2.70 35.22 25.57
C TRP A 368 1.92 35.79 26.76
N ILE A 369 0.62 35.47 26.85
CA ILE A 369 -0.31 36.10 27.80
C ILE A 369 -0.51 35.24 29.06
N LEU A 370 -0.58 33.92 28.93
CA LEU A 370 -0.93 33.01 30.01
C LEU A 370 0.31 32.46 30.72
N PRO A 371 0.21 32.12 32.02
CA PRO A 371 1.26 31.38 32.70
C PRO A 371 1.56 30.03 32.01
N PRO A 372 2.80 29.51 32.05
CA PRO A 372 3.22 28.32 31.30
C PRO A 372 2.32 27.09 31.50
N ALA A 373 1.82 26.85 32.72
CA ALA A 373 0.92 25.74 33.02
C ALA A 373 -0.43 25.87 32.28
N TRP A 374 -0.99 27.08 32.24
CA TRP A 374 -2.26 27.36 31.55
C TRP A 374 -2.09 27.38 30.02
N ALA A 375 -0.97 27.89 29.52
CA ALA A 375 -0.62 27.84 28.10
C ALA A 375 -0.44 26.38 27.61
N ALA A 376 0.19 25.53 28.41
CA ALA A 376 0.31 24.10 28.14
C ALA A 376 -1.06 23.40 28.12
N LEU A 377 -1.92 23.68 29.11
CA LEU A 377 -3.29 23.16 29.15
C LEU A 377 -4.11 23.62 27.94
N TYR A 378 -4.04 24.90 27.58
CA TYR A 378 -4.70 25.45 26.40
C TYR A 378 -4.20 24.77 25.12
N THR A 379 -2.89 24.54 24.99
CA THR A 379 -2.28 23.82 23.85
C THR A 379 -2.87 22.43 23.69
N VAL A 380 -3.06 21.71 24.81
CA VAL A 380 -3.67 20.37 24.78
C VAL A 380 -5.15 20.46 24.43
N LEU A 381 -5.91 21.38 25.03
CA LEU A 381 -7.36 21.45 24.87
C LEU A 381 -7.81 21.96 23.49
N LEU A 382 -7.08 22.88 22.87
CA LEU A 382 -7.45 23.57 21.62
C LEU A 382 -7.93 22.62 20.50
N PRO A 383 -7.21 21.55 20.10
CA PRO A 383 -7.67 20.67 19.03
C PRO A 383 -8.90 19.82 19.42
N PHE A 384 -9.08 19.48 20.69
CA PHE A 384 -10.19 18.63 21.14
C PHE A 384 -11.49 19.40 21.29
N THR A 385 -11.42 20.63 21.81
CA THR A 385 -12.62 21.44 22.06
C THR A 385 -13.25 21.92 20.75
N GLY A 386 -12.45 22.22 19.72
CA GLY A 386 -12.97 22.50 18.37
C GLY A 386 -13.73 21.33 17.76
N TYR A 387 -13.17 20.11 17.86
CA TYR A 387 -13.85 18.90 17.40
C TYR A 387 -15.12 18.60 18.22
N TYR A 388 -15.05 18.78 19.54
CA TYR A 388 -16.19 18.61 20.43
C TYR A 388 -17.32 19.60 20.11
N ALA A 389 -17.01 20.87 19.87
CA ALA A 389 -18.00 21.88 19.51
C ALA A 389 -18.77 21.52 18.23
N LEU A 390 -18.09 20.94 17.23
CA LEU A 390 -18.73 20.43 16.01
C LEU A 390 -19.67 19.25 16.29
N LEU A 391 -19.23 18.27 17.09
CA LEU A 391 -20.06 17.12 17.48
C LEU A 391 -21.26 17.56 18.33
N PHE A 392 -21.05 18.52 19.22
CA PHE A 392 -22.08 19.08 20.08
C PHE A 392 -23.13 19.82 19.26
N ARG A 393 -22.73 20.62 18.26
CA ARG A 393 -23.65 21.32 17.34
C ARG A 393 -24.59 20.33 16.63
N ASP A 394 -24.03 19.25 16.09
CA ASP A 394 -24.83 18.22 15.41
C ASP A 394 -25.80 17.56 16.41
N ARG A 395 -25.29 17.15 17.59
CA ARG A 395 -26.08 16.48 18.63
C ARG A 395 -27.21 17.36 19.17
N ALA A 396 -26.93 18.63 19.48
CA ALA A 396 -27.91 19.60 19.97
C ALA A 396 -29.01 19.85 18.94
N GLY A 397 -28.67 19.93 17.65
CA GLY A 397 -29.65 20.06 16.57
C GLY A 397 -30.56 18.83 16.45
N HIS A 398 -30.03 17.61 16.63
CA HIS A 398 -30.85 16.39 16.67
C HIS A 398 -31.74 16.33 17.92
N ALA A 399 -31.21 16.69 19.09
CA ALA A 399 -31.96 16.71 20.34
C ALA A 399 -33.14 17.70 20.26
N TRP A 400 -32.89 18.92 19.78
CA TRP A 400 -33.93 19.94 19.59
C TRP A 400 -35.06 19.45 18.67
N ARG A 401 -34.73 18.92 17.49
CA ARG A 401 -35.74 18.39 16.56
C ARG A 401 -36.55 17.23 17.15
N ARG A 402 -35.89 16.30 17.86
CA ARG A 402 -36.57 15.20 18.54
C ARG A 402 -37.52 15.70 19.62
N THR A 403 -37.13 16.70 20.41
CA THR A 403 -37.99 17.34 21.41
C THR A 403 -39.22 17.97 20.76
N VAL A 404 -39.04 18.74 19.68
CA VAL A 404 -40.16 19.35 18.93
C VAL A 404 -41.10 18.27 18.36
N THR A 405 -40.54 17.21 17.77
CA THR A 405 -41.32 16.08 17.21
C THR A 405 -42.11 15.36 18.30
N PHE A 406 -41.47 15.10 19.45
CA PHE A 406 -42.09 14.46 20.59
C PHE A 406 -43.26 15.28 21.15
N LEU A 407 -43.05 16.58 21.38
CA LEU A 407 -44.11 17.50 21.82
C LEU A 407 -45.27 17.58 20.83
N ARG A 408 -44.97 17.50 19.53
CA ARG A 408 -46.00 17.46 18.47
C ARG A 408 -46.85 16.19 18.55
N PHE A 409 -46.22 15.01 18.68
CA PHE A 409 -46.95 13.75 18.80
C PHE A 409 -47.73 13.63 20.10
N LEU A 410 -47.27 14.24 21.19
CA LEU A 410 -48.07 14.38 22.41
C LEU A 410 -49.34 15.21 22.18
N ARG A 411 -49.26 16.31 21.43
CA ARG A 411 -50.41 17.18 21.12
C ARG A 411 -51.36 16.60 20.07
N ARG A 412 -50.85 15.75 19.16
CA ARG A 412 -51.60 15.17 18.03
C ARG A 412 -51.19 13.70 17.79
N PRO A 413 -51.65 12.75 18.63
CA PRO A 413 -51.25 11.34 18.53
C PRO A 413 -51.63 10.68 17.19
N GLY A 414 -52.75 11.11 16.57
CA GLY A 414 -53.18 10.62 15.26
C GLY A 414 -52.20 10.91 14.11
N ASP A 415 -51.40 11.98 14.20
CA ASP A 415 -50.39 12.32 13.18
C ASP A 415 -49.30 11.25 13.11
N GLN A 416 -48.87 10.72 14.27
CA GLN A 416 -47.81 9.70 14.33
C GLN A 416 -48.27 8.39 13.68
N ALA A 417 -49.45 7.89 14.06
CA ALA A 417 -49.99 6.64 13.55
C ALA A 417 -50.19 6.69 12.03
N ARG A 418 -50.74 7.80 11.51
CA ARG A 418 -50.95 8.01 10.07
C ARG A 418 -49.64 8.04 9.29
N LEU A 419 -48.64 8.81 9.76
CA LEU A 419 -47.34 8.90 9.10
C LEU A 419 -46.60 7.56 9.14
N ALA A 420 -46.66 6.84 10.26
CA ALA A 420 -46.07 5.51 10.39
C ALA A 420 -46.73 4.48 9.46
N ALA A 421 -48.07 4.52 9.34
CA ALA A 421 -48.82 3.63 8.45
C ALA A 421 -48.46 3.86 6.98
N GLU A 422 -48.39 5.12 6.53
CA GLU A 422 -47.99 5.43 5.14
C GLU A 422 -46.53 5.04 4.88
N GLY A 423 -45.62 5.27 5.84
CA GLY A 423 -44.23 4.83 5.75
C GLY A 423 -44.11 3.30 5.61
N ARG A 424 -44.85 2.53 6.41
CA ARG A 424 -44.91 1.06 6.31
C ARG A 424 -45.45 0.61 4.96
N ALA A 425 -46.57 1.18 4.51
CA ALA A 425 -47.19 0.81 3.23
C ALA A 425 -46.26 1.05 2.03
N ILE A 426 -45.47 2.14 2.06
CA ILE A 426 -44.44 2.39 1.03
C ILE A 426 -43.37 1.30 1.06
N VAL A 427 -42.86 0.93 2.23
CA VAL A 427 -41.80 -0.09 2.38
C VAL A 427 -42.30 -1.46 1.98
N ASP A 428 -43.50 -1.86 2.43
CA ASP A 428 -44.06 -3.18 2.14
C ASP A 428 -44.33 -3.37 0.65
N ARG A 429 -44.86 -2.34 -0.04
CA ARG A 429 -45.06 -2.38 -1.49
C ARG A 429 -43.74 -2.57 -2.26
N LEU A 430 -42.66 -1.97 -1.77
CA LEU A 430 -41.33 -2.12 -2.36
C LEU A 430 -40.70 -3.49 -2.05
N ARG A 431 -40.93 -4.01 -0.85
CA ARG A 431 -40.49 -5.36 -0.45
C ARG A 431 -41.19 -6.42 -1.29
N GLU A 432 -42.48 -6.24 -1.56
CA GLU A 432 -43.26 -7.09 -2.47
C GLU A 432 -42.68 -7.10 -3.89
N LEU A 433 -42.28 -5.93 -4.40
CA LEU A 433 -41.66 -5.79 -5.73
C LEU A 433 -40.24 -6.38 -5.77
N GLY A 434 -39.43 -6.16 -4.72
CA GLY A 434 -38.08 -6.73 -4.60
C GLY A 434 -38.08 -8.25 -4.44
N GLY A 435 -39.04 -8.81 -3.69
CA GLY A 435 -39.16 -10.26 -3.46
C GLY A 435 -39.75 -11.05 -4.64
N ARG A 436 -40.31 -10.39 -5.66
CA ARG A 436 -40.63 -11.01 -6.96
C ARG A 436 -39.38 -11.12 -7.82
N LEU A 437 -38.56 -10.08 -7.84
CA LEU A 437 -37.27 -10.05 -8.53
C LEU A 437 -36.23 -11.04 -7.99
N GLU A 438 -36.14 -11.24 -6.67
CA GLU A 438 -35.23 -12.25 -6.09
C GLU A 438 -35.61 -13.70 -6.51
N ARG A 439 -36.90 -13.94 -6.84
CA ARG A 439 -37.39 -15.23 -7.35
C ARG A 439 -37.22 -15.38 -8.86
N GLU A 440 -37.25 -14.28 -9.62
CA GLU A 440 -37.14 -14.28 -11.09
C GLU A 440 -35.71 -14.07 -11.61
N GLN A 441 -34.81 -13.47 -10.82
CA GLN A 441 -33.42 -13.15 -11.19
C GLN A 441 -32.37 -13.99 -10.45
N ALA A 442 -32.76 -15.12 -9.83
CA ALA A 442 -31.77 -16.12 -9.45
C ALA A 442 -31.03 -16.58 -10.72
N PRO A 443 -29.71 -16.37 -10.82
CA PRO A 443 -29.00 -16.64 -12.07
C PRO A 443 -29.03 -18.14 -12.37
N PRO A 444 -29.31 -18.57 -13.61
CA PRO A 444 -28.96 -19.92 -14.03
C PRO A 444 -27.43 -20.06 -13.97
N PRO A 445 -26.89 -21.23 -13.60
CA PRO A 445 -25.45 -21.45 -13.56
C PRO A 445 -24.85 -21.20 -14.95
N GLU A 446 -23.93 -20.24 -15.08
CA GLU A 446 -23.23 -20.00 -16.36
C GLU A 446 -22.35 -21.22 -16.72
N PRO A 447 -22.54 -21.84 -17.89
CA PRO A 447 -21.63 -22.84 -18.39
C PRO A 447 -20.42 -22.16 -19.07
N GLY A 448 -19.23 -22.34 -18.50
CA GLY A 448 -17.96 -22.09 -19.22
C GLY A 448 -17.08 -20.93 -18.74
N ALA A 449 -17.48 -20.14 -17.74
CA ALA A 449 -16.56 -19.21 -17.08
C ALA A 449 -15.71 -19.96 -16.04
N GLY A 450 -14.60 -20.54 -16.49
CA GLY A 450 -13.64 -21.24 -15.62
C GLY A 450 -13.17 -20.32 -14.48
N PRO A 451 -13.46 -20.64 -13.20
CA PRO A 451 -12.93 -19.89 -12.08
C PRO A 451 -11.42 -20.16 -11.98
N LEU A 452 -10.61 -19.11 -11.90
CA LEU A 452 -9.33 -19.26 -11.17
C LEU A 452 -9.71 -19.75 -9.76
N PRO A 453 -9.03 -20.79 -9.25
CA PRO A 453 -9.53 -21.61 -8.15
C PRO A 453 -9.79 -20.72 -6.94
N ARG A 454 -11.08 -20.46 -6.67
CA ARG A 454 -11.54 -20.25 -5.31
C ARG A 454 -11.27 -21.57 -4.62
N SER A 455 -10.32 -21.60 -3.71
CA SER A 455 -10.08 -22.75 -2.85
C SER A 455 -11.35 -23.02 -2.04
N GLY A 456 -12.08 -24.07 -2.45
CA GLY A 456 -13.02 -24.83 -1.63
C GLY A 456 -14.32 -24.13 -1.24
N ALA A 457 -15.42 -24.63 -1.81
CA ALA A 457 -16.83 -24.42 -1.46
C ALA A 457 -17.47 -23.08 -1.88
N GLY A 458 -18.69 -23.18 -2.42
CA GLY A 458 -19.61 -22.05 -2.56
C GLY A 458 -20.06 -21.50 -1.20
N PRO A 459 -21.10 -20.65 -1.14
CA PRO A 459 -21.67 -20.22 0.13
C PRO A 459 -22.04 -21.45 0.97
N LEU A 460 -21.66 -21.50 2.25
CA LEU A 460 -21.84 -22.70 3.09
C LEU A 460 -23.30 -23.19 3.14
N PHE A 461 -24.26 -22.27 3.10
CA PHE A 461 -25.70 -22.57 3.06
C PHE A 461 -26.17 -23.22 1.75
N ALA A 462 -25.33 -23.24 0.71
CA ALA A 462 -25.61 -23.90 -0.56
C ALA A 462 -25.02 -25.33 -0.65
N LEU A 463 -24.30 -25.78 0.38
CA LEU A 463 -23.75 -27.13 0.45
C LEU A 463 -24.82 -28.13 0.89
N SER A 464 -24.74 -29.36 0.37
CA SER A 464 -25.51 -30.47 0.94
C SER A 464 -25.03 -30.77 2.36
N ALA A 465 -25.87 -31.38 3.20
CA ALA A 465 -25.50 -31.75 4.57
C ALA A 465 -24.22 -32.60 4.63
N SER A 466 -24.02 -33.51 3.67
CA SER A 466 -22.80 -34.34 3.59
C SER A 466 -21.55 -33.54 3.23
N ALA A 467 -21.67 -32.58 2.30
CA ALA A 467 -20.55 -31.72 1.89
C ALA A 467 -20.20 -30.69 2.97
N LEU A 468 -21.20 -30.22 3.73
CA LEU A 468 -20.99 -29.34 4.88
C LEU A 468 -20.25 -30.06 6.01
N GLU A 469 -20.60 -31.33 6.28
CA GLU A 469 -19.90 -32.17 7.27
C GLU A 469 -18.43 -32.43 6.88
N GLU A 470 -18.17 -32.70 5.60
CA GLU A 470 -16.81 -32.85 5.08
C GLU A 470 -16.02 -31.55 5.22
N GLN A 471 -16.63 -30.42 4.86
CA GLN A 471 -16.02 -29.09 5.00
C GLN A 471 -15.66 -28.75 6.46
N PHE A 472 -16.53 -29.08 7.42
CA PHE A 472 -16.23 -28.90 8.84
C PHE A 472 -15.01 -29.73 9.26
N ARG A 473 -14.95 -31.00 8.86
CA ARG A 473 -13.84 -31.91 9.18
C ARG A 473 -12.52 -31.39 8.61
N ASP A 474 -12.53 -30.96 7.35
CA ASP A 474 -11.35 -30.45 6.66
C ASP A 474 -10.82 -29.16 7.31
N ASP A 475 -11.71 -28.24 7.69
CA ASP A 475 -11.31 -26.99 8.34
C ASP A 475 -10.80 -27.20 9.76
N ILE A 476 -11.35 -28.18 10.48
CA ILE A 476 -10.84 -28.58 11.80
C ILE A 476 -9.45 -29.21 11.67
N ALA A 477 -9.25 -30.12 10.71
CA ALA A 477 -7.95 -30.72 10.43
C ALA A 477 -6.92 -29.65 10.03
N THR A 478 -7.30 -28.73 9.13
CA THR A 478 -6.48 -27.60 8.73
C THR A 478 -6.13 -26.71 9.92
N LEU A 479 -7.08 -26.43 10.81
CA LEU A 479 -6.83 -25.62 12.02
C LEU A 479 -5.83 -26.33 12.97
N ARG A 480 -5.90 -27.66 13.11
CA ARG A 480 -4.92 -28.45 13.88
C ARG A 480 -3.51 -28.31 13.30
N ASP A 481 -3.38 -28.47 11.98
CA ASP A 481 -2.09 -28.37 11.29
C ASP A 481 -1.49 -26.98 11.38
N VAL A 482 -2.32 -25.95 11.23
CA VAL A 482 -1.90 -24.55 11.38
C VAL A 482 -1.45 -24.26 12.82
N LEU A 483 -2.16 -24.74 13.83
CA LEU A 483 -1.75 -24.59 15.23
C LEU A 483 -0.39 -25.23 15.51
N ALA A 484 -0.21 -26.49 15.09
CA ALA A 484 1.06 -27.19 15.23
C ALA A 484 2.19 -26.51 14.45
N GLY A 485 1.90 -26.03 13.24
CA GLY A 485 2.82 -25.28 12.40
C GLY A 485 3.24 -23.94 12.99
N LEU A 486 2.31 -23.21 13.61
CA LEU A 486 2.61 -21.97 14.33
C LEU A 486 3.45 -22.20 15.59
N ASP A 487 3.24 -23.31 16.30
CA ASP A 487 4.05 -23.66 17.47
C ASP A 487 5.47 -24.06 17.06
N ARG A 488 5.65 -24.84 15.97
CA ARG A 488 6.98 -25.12 15.37
C ARG A 488 7.68 -23.84 14.93
N LEU A 489 6.98 -22.97 14.22
CA LEU A 489 7.52 -21.69 13.76
C LEU A 489 7.97 -20.81 14.93
N GLN A 490 7.23 -20.85 16.04
CA GLN A 490 7.61 -20.13 17.24
C GLN A 490 8.91 -20.68 17.86
N ALA A 491 9.10 -22.01 17.86
CA ALA A 491 10.34 -22.61 18.32
C ALA A 491 11.53 -22.20 17.43
N GLU A 492 11.36 -22.26 16.10
CA GLU A 492 12.37 -21.81 15.14
C GLU A 492 12.73 -20.33 15.31
N TRP A 493 11.76 -19.47 15.65
CA TRP A 493 12.01 -18.06 15.94
C TRP A 493 12.79 -17.84 17.23
N ALA A 494 12.50 -18.63 18.26
CA ALA A 494 13.22 -18.56 19.53
C ALA A 494 14.68 -18.98 19.33
N GLU A 495 14.91 -20.04 18.57
CA GLU A 495 16.25 -20.49 18.17
C GLU A 495 16.96 -19.44 17.30
N ALA A 496 16.28 -18.93 16.27
CA ALA A 496 16.82 -17.90 15.38
C ALA A 496 17.21 -16.63 16.13
N ARG A 497 16.44 -16.22 17.16
CA ARG A 497 16.85 -15.11 18.04
C ARG A 497 18.18 -15.40 18.72
N GLY A 498 18.42 -16.63 19.16
CA GLY A 498 19.69 -17.04 19.77
C GLY A 498 20.88 -16.96 18.81
N THR A 499 20.68 -17.35 17.55
CA THR A 499 21.76 -17.44 16.55
C THR A 499 21.99 -16.16 15.76
N ILE A 500 20.95 -15.33 15.56
CA ILE A 500 21.07 -14.07 14.82
C ILE A 500 21.84 -13.06 15.67
N ARG A 501 23.06 -12.75 15.22
CA ARG A 501 23.98 -11.78 15.84
C ARG A 501 23.88 -10.39 15.20
N ALA A 502 22.92 -10.19 14.28
CA ALA A 502 22.67 -8.90 13.66
C ALA A 502 22.46 -7.75 14.67
N ARG A 503 21.91 -8.07 15.84
CA ARG A 503 21.76 -7.15 16.99
C ARG A 503 23.08 -6.64 17.55
N ASP A 504 24.08 -7.50 17.63
CA ASP A 504 25.41 -7.16 18.15
C ASP A 504 26.22 -6.43 17.07
N ARG A 505 26.10 -6.87 15.81
CA ARG A 505 26.82 -6.28 14.67
C ARG A 505 26.22 -4.97 14.17
N GLY A 506 24.92 -4.76 14.37
CA GLY A 506 24.16 -3.61 13.83
C GLY A 506 23.66 -3.79 12.39
N TYR A 507 23.88 -4.94 11.75
CA TYR A 507 23.44 -5.26 10.38
C TYR A 507 23.17 -6.76 10.18
N PHE A 508 22.38 -7.12 9.17
CA PHE A 508 22.09 -8.51 8.79
C PHE A 508 23.10 -9.02 7.74
N THR A 509 23.58 -10.24 7.96
CA THR A 509 24.26 -11.02 6.89
C THR A 509 23.23 -11.54 5.87
N PRO A 510 23.63 -11.90 4.64
CA PRO A 510 22.73 -12.51 3.66
C PRO A 510 22.03 -13.78 4.19
N ALA A 511 22.74 -14.66 4.88
CA ALA A 511 22.16 -15.88 5.44
C ALA A 511 21.11 -15.60 6.54
N GLU A 512 21.36 -14.62 7.41
CA GLU A 512 20.38 -14.20 8.42
C GLU A 512 19.16 -13.52 7.80
N ASP A 513 19.35 -12.74 6.74
CA ASP A 513 18.27 -12.14 5.97
C ASP A 513 17.32 -13.21 5.41
N ASP A 514 17.88 -14.20 4.70
CA ASP A 514 17.11 -15.30 4.13
C ASP A 514 16.38 -16.09 5.20
N ARG A 515 17.02 -16.33 6.35
CA ARG A 515 16.38 -17.01 7.49
C ARG A 515 15.19 -16.21 8.00
N VAL A 516 15.34 -14.91 8.26
CA VAL A 516 14.22 -14.04 8.70
C VAL A 516 13.10 -14.00 7.66
N ARG A 517 13.44 -13.95 6.37
CA ARG A 517 12.47 -13.94 5.28
C ARG A 517 11.66 -15.24 5.22
N ARG A 518 12.30 -16.41 5.23
CA ARG A 518 11.61 -17.72 5.22
C ARG A 518 10.62 -17.83 6.39
N LEU A 519 11.09 -17.45 7.56
CA LEU A 519 10.33 -17.41 8.80
C LEU A 519 9.10 -16.47 8.72
N LEU A 520 9.25 -15.31 8.10
CA LEU A 520 8.16 -14.36 7.87
C LEU A 520 7.12 -14.89 6.87
N LEU A 521 7.56 -15.58 5.83
CA LEU A 521 6.70 -16.18 4.81
C LEU A 521 5.87 -17.34 5.36
N ALA A 522 6.48 -18.21 6.18
CA ALA A 522 5.77 -19.26 6.89
C ALA A 522 4.67 -18.65 7.79
N TYR A 523 5.02 -17.62 8.58
CA TYR A 523 4.05 -16.92 9.43
C TYR A 523 2.89 -16.32 8.63
N ARG A 524 3.17 -15.66 7.50
CA ARG A 524 2.12 -15.11 6.62
C ARG A 524 1.22 -16.21 6.06
N SER A 525 1.78 -17.33 5.66
CA SER A 525 1.01 -18.44 5.06
C SER A 525 -0.01 -18.99 6.05
N TYR A 526 0.42 -19.30 7.28
CA TYR A 526 -0.49 -19.73 8.35
C TYR A 526 -1.60 -18.71 8.64
N ARG A 527 -1.27 -17.41 8.59
CA ARG A 527 -2.27 -16.35 8.79
C ARG A 527 -3.32 -16.31 7.69
N MET A 528 -2.92 -16.50 6.44
CA MET A 528 -3.86 -16.51 5.31
C MET A 528 -4.86 -17.65 5.45
N VAL A 529 -4.41 -18.85 5.80
CA VAL A 529 -5.28 -20.01 6.07
C VAL A 529 -6.28 -19.71 7.20
N LEU A 530 -5.83 -19.11 8.30
CA LEU A 530 -6.74 -18.72 9.39
C LEU A 530 -7.76 -17.65 8.95
N TYR A 531 -7.37 -16.71 8.09
CA TYR A 531 -8.31 -15.74 7.53
C TYR A 531 -9.35 -16.42 6.63
N GLU A 532 -8.94 -17.35 5.78
CA GLU A 532 -9.85 -18.10 4.91
C GLU A 532 -10.89 -18.88 5.72
N ILE A 533 -10.48 -19.56 6.79
CA ILE A 533 -11.41 -20.24 7.72
C ILE A 533 -12.38 -19.22 8.32
N VAL A 534 -11.89 -18.09 8.85
CA VAL A 534 -12.76 -17.05 9.44
C VAL A 534 -13.76 -16.49 8.42
N GLU A 535 -13.30 -16.19 7.20
CA GLU A 535 -14.15 -15.63 6.14
C GLU A 535 -15.23 -16.61 5.69
N ARG A 536 -14.90 -17.91 5.57
CA ARG A 536 -15.85 -18.95 5.14
C ARG A 536 -17.07 -19.03 6.06
N TYR A 537 -16.86 -18.92 7.36
CA TYR A 537 -17.91 -19.05 8.39
C TYR A 537 -18.48 -17.70 8.88
N LEU A 538 -18.26 -16.59 8.15
CA LEU A 538 -18.85 -15.28 8.53
C LEU A 538 -20.38 -15.34 8.59
N ASP A 539 -20.99 -15.98 7.59
CA ASP A 539 -22.45 -16.13 7.43
C ASP A 539 -22.99 -17.44 8.01
N HIS A 540 -22.31 -17.99 9.03
CA HIS A 540 -22.73 -19.20 9.75
C HIS A 540 -24.17 -19.18 10.28
N ASP A 541 -24.74 -18.00 10.53
CA ASP A 541 -26.10 -17.80 11.01
C ASP A 541 -27.17 -18.07 9.94
N GLN A 542 -26.76 -18.20 8.67
CA GLN A 542 -27.64 -18.55 7.56
C GLN A 542 -27.79 -20.08 7.35
N LEU A 543 -27.10 -20.91 8.12
CA LEU A 543 -27.24 -22.37 8.05
C LEU A 543 -28.61 -22.81 8.60
N GLU A 544 -29.24 -23.82 7.98
CA GLU A 544 -30.59 -24.25 8.34
C GLU A 544 -30.65 -24.89 9.74
N VAL A 545 -29.61 -25.63 10.11
CA VAL A 545 -29.56 -26.39 11.36
C VAL A 545 -28.87 -25.55 12.45
N PRO A 546 -29.53 -25.26 13.60
CA PRO A 546 -28.93 -24.48 14.69
C PRO A 546 -27.61 -25.07 15.23
N ALA A 547 -27.48 -26.40 15.21
CA ALA A 547 -26.24 -27.07 15.61
C ALA A 547 -25.06 -26.69 14.70
N ASP A 548 -25.29 -26.63 13.39
CA ASP A 548 -24.26 -26.30 12.39
C ASP A 548 -23.91 -24.81 12.41
N GLN A 549 -24.89 -23.94 12.72
CA GLN A 549 -24.61 -22.52 13.00
C GLN A 549 -23.59 -22.40 14.14
N VAL A 550 -23.84 -23.09 15.27
CA VAL A 550 -22.93 -23.07 16.43
C VAL A 550 -21.57 -23.66 16.08
N ARG A 551 -21.53 -24.75 15.30
CA ARG A 551 -20.27 -25.40 14.88
C ARG A 551 -19.44 -24.48 13.98
N GLY A 552 -20.05 -23.88 12.97
CA GLY A 552 -19.41 -22.89 12.10
C GLY A 552 -18.88 -21.68 12.88
N PHE A 553 -19.66 -21.14 13.81
CA PHE A 553 -19.21 -20.08 14.72
C PHE A 553 -17.94 -20.48 15.47
N LEU A 554 -17.87 -21.70 16.00
CA LEU A 554 -16.77 -22.13 16.85
C LEU A 554 -15.49 -22.35 16.07
N ILE A 555 -15.57 -22.88 14.86
CA ILE A 555 -14.43 -23.02 13.95
C ILE A 555 -13.89 -21.62 13.63
N ALA A 556 -14.76 -20.69 13.22
CA ALA A 556 -14.39 -19.29 12.95
C ALA A 556 -13.77 -18.61 14.18
N TYR A 557 -14.37 -18.81 15.35
CA TYR A 557 -13.94 -18.17 16.59
C TYR A 557 -12.60 -18.74 17.08
N ALA A 558 -12.38 -20.05 16.95
CA ALA A 558 -11.11 -20.70 17.27
C ALA A 558 -9.99 -20.23 16.32
N ALA A 559 -10.27 -20.13 15.02
CA ALA A 559 -9.33 -19.59 14.03
C ALA A 559 -9.01 -18.12 14.31
N GLY A 560 -10.02 -17.28 14.58
CA GLY A 560 -9.86 -15.86 14.91
C GLY A 560 -9.07 -15.63 16.21
N LEU A 561 -9.30 -16.43 17.24
CA LEU A 561 -8.52 -16.39 18.48
C LEU A 561 -7.06 -16.81 18.26
N THR A 562 -6.84 -17.88 17.49
CA THR A 562 -5.50 -18.36 17.14
C THR A 562 -4.72 -17.32 16.36
N LEU A 563 -5.37 -16.70 15.38
CA LEU A 563 -4.84 -15.62 14.57
C LEU A 563 -4.43 -14.39 15.42
N TYR A 564 -5.25 -14.05 16.41
CA TYR A 564 -4.95 -12.95 17.34
C TYR A 564 -3.81 -13.31 18.29
N ALA A 565 -3.84 -14.51 18.88
CA ALA A 565 -2.83 -14.97 19.84
C ALA A 565 -1.43 -15.08 19.21
N SER A 566 -1.33 -15.62 17.99
CA SER A 566 -0.07 -15.71 17.25
C SER A 566 0.47 -14.32 16.89
N ALA A 567 -0.40 -13.40 16.45
CA ALA A 567 -0.03 -12.01 16.19
C ALA A 567 0.50 -11.29 17.43
N MET A 568 -0.05 -11.58 18.60
CA MET A 568 0.43 -10.98 19.84
C MET A 568 1.83 -11.43 20.21
N LYS A 569 2.12 -12.74 20.10
CA LYS A 569 3.46 -13.26 20.32
C LYS A 569 4.46 -12.62 19.36
N PHE A 570 4.10 -12.51 18.07
CA PHE A 570 4.93 -11.86 17.06
C PHE A 570 5.24 -10.39 17.40
N ILE A 571 4.22 -9.61 17.76
CA ILE A 571 4.39 -8.19 18.12
C ILE A 571 5.27 -8.05 19.35
N GLN A 572 4.98 -8.81 20.42
CA GLN A 572 5.74 -8.73 21.67
C GLN A 572 7.22 -9.10 21.49
N ALA A 573 7.51 -10.04 20.59
CA ALA A 573 8.87 -10.45 20.30
C ALA A 573 9.71 -9.32 19.69
N TYR A 574 9.16 -8.56 18.73
CA TYR A 574 9.95 -7.65 17.88
C TYR A 574 9.63 -6.15 17.99
N GLU A 575 8.61 -5.75 18.76
CA GLU A 575 8.24 -4.32 18.88
C GLU A 575 9.37 -3.44 19.42
N ARG A 576 10.23 -4.00 20.27
CA ARG A 576 11.39 -3.31 20.88
C ARG A 576 12.69 -3.47 20.11
N GLU A 577 12.67 -4.16 18.97
CA GLU A 577 13.85 -4.50 18.17
C GLU A 577 13.86 -3.65 16.89
N PRO A 578 14.40 -2.41 16.89
CA PRO A 578 14.26 -1.49 15.75
C PRO A 578 14.88 -2.02 14.45
N LEU A 579 16.02 -2.71 14.54
CA LEU A 579 16.70 -3.30 13.39
C LEU A 579 15.88 -4.45 12.78
N ILE A 580 15.42 -5.39 13.61
CA ILE A 580 14.59 -6.52 13.18
C ILE A 580 13.23 -6.04 12.67
N ARG A 581 12.63 -5.05 13.34
CA ARG A 581 11.37 -4.44 12.87
C ARG A 581 11.52 -3.79 11.51
N LYS A 582 12.63 -3.09 11.23
CA LYS A 582 12.92 -2.58 9.88
C LYS A 582 12.93 -3.75 8.89
N LYS A 583 13.60 -4.85 9.26
CA LYS A 583 13.72 -6.09 8.48
C LYS A 583 12.38 -6.80 8.21
N LEU A 584 11.46 -6.81 9.17
CA LEU A 584 10.13 -7.42 9.03
C LEU A 584 9.14 -6.57 8.22
N ASN A 585 9.50 -5.32 7.90
CA ASN A 585 8.69 -4.41 7.09
C ASN A 585 9.21 -4.26 5.67
N GLU A 586 10.25 -4.98 5.32
CA GLU A 586 10.83 -4.93 3.99
C GLU A 586 9.84 -5.50 2.98
N PRO A 587 9.64 -4.84 1.82
CA PRO A 587 8.86 -5.42 0.76
C PRO A 587 9.60 -6.62 0.18
N ASP A 588 8.86 -7.68 -0.09
CA ASP A 588 9.32 -8.77 -0.94
C ASP A 588 8.28 -9.00 -2.05
N PRO A 589 8.44 -8.30 -3.20
CA PRO A 589 7.53 -8.41 -4.32
C PRO A 589 7.41 -9.84 -4.87
N ARG A 590 8.42 -10.70 -4.68
CA ARG A 590 8.45 -12.07 -5.22
C ARG A 590 7.48 -12.99 -4.50
N SER A 591 7.45 -12.87 -3.19
CA SER A 591 6.51 -13.60 -2.35
C SER A 591 5.17 -12.90 -2.23
N GLY A 592 5.02 -11.67 -2.74
CA GLY A 592 3.82 -10.86 -2.60
C GLY A 592 3.69 -10.19 -1.22
N LEU A 593 4.79 -10.09 -0.47
CA LEU A 593 4.86 -9.30 0.76
C LEU A 593 5.01 -7.82 0.40
N GLY A 594 4.00 -7.02 0.74
CA GLY A 594 4.07 -5.56 0.64
C GLY A 594 4.96 -4.94 1.74
N PRO A 595 5.42 -3.69 1.56
CA PRO A 595 6.15 -2.99 2.61
C PRO A 595 5.26 -2.76 3.84
N GLY A 596 5.86 -2.78 5.03
CA GLY A 596 5.14 -2.47 6.26
C GLY A 596 4.32 -3.62 6.85
N PHE A 597 4.69 -4.88 6.57
CA PHE A 597 3.96 -6.06 7.05
C PHE A 597 3.85 -6.12 8.59
N PHE A 598 4.95 -5.96 9.34
CA PHE A 598 4.89 -5.89 10.80
C PHE A 598 4.00 -4.74 11.27
N GLU A 599 4.07 -3.59 10.61
CA GLU A 599 3.29 -2.39 10.93
C GLU A 599 1.79 -2.62 10.71
N GLU A 600 1.45 -3.36 9.67
CA GLU A 600 0.09 -3.82 9.42
C GLU A 600 -0.40 -4.74 10.53
N VAL A 601 0.35 -5.80 10.86
CA VAL A 601 -0.03 -6.73 11.92
C VAL A 601 -0.16 -5.95 13.24
N PHE A 602 0.81 -5.11 13.58
CA PHE A 602 0.74 -4.24 14.74
C PHE A 602 -0.56 -3.41 14.77
N ARG A 603 -0.88 -2.67 13.70
CA ARG A 603 -2.07 -1.81 13.65
C ARG A 603 -3.38 -2.60 13.70
N THR A 604 -3.45 -3.72 13.00
CA THR A 604 -4.67 -4.56 12.93
C THR A 604 -4.99 -5.18 14.28
N TYR A 605 -4.00 -5.72 14.98
CA TYR A 605 -4.23 -6.42 16.24
C TYR A 605 -4.07 -5.53 17.48
N THR A 606 -3.70 -4.26 17.31
CA THR A 606 -3.87 -3.22 18.35
C THR A 606 -5.15 -2.41 18.17
N SER A 607 -5.98 -2.74 17.17
CA SER A 607 -7.25 -2.05 16.89
C SER A 607 -8.31 -2.35 17.96
N LEU A 608 -8.82 -1.28 18.60
CA LEU A 608 -9.93 -1.37 19.56
C LEU A 608 -11.23 -1.89 18.92
N ILE A 609 -11.41 -1.68 17.61
CA ILE A 609 -12.58 -2.18 16.87
C ILE A 609 -12.50 -3.70 16.78
N ASN A 610 -11.38 -4.24 16.30
CA ASN A 610 -11.18 -5.69 16.18
C ASN A 610 -11.22 -6.38 17.54
N TYR A 611 -10.69 -5.72 18.58
CA TYR A 611 -10.82 -6.18 19.95
C TYR A 611 -12.29 -6.29 20.39
N ARG A 612 -13.10 -5.26 20.13
CA ARG A 612 -14.54 -5.27 20.45
C ARG A 612 -15.26 -6.40 19.74
N THR A 613 -14.93 -6.67 18.48
CA THR A 613 -15.47 -7.81 17.71
C THR A 613 -15.15 -9.14 18.41
N LEU A 614 -13.88 -9.42 18.71
CA LEU A 614 -13.47 -10.65 19.41
C LEU A 614 -14.06 -10.79 20.83
N ALA A 615 -14.19 -9.68 21.55
CA ALA A 615 -14.86 -9.65 22.84
C ALA A 615 -16.38 -9.89 22.71
N GLY A 616 -16.99 -9.42 21.62
CA GLY A 616 -18.36 -9.73 21.21
C GLY A 616 -18.56 -11.22 20.98
N CYS A 617 -17.71 -11.85 20.15
CA CYS A 617 -17.71 -13.30 19.93
C CYS A 617 -17.52 -14.07 21.26
N GLY A 618 -16.66 -13.58 22.15
CA GLY A 618 -16.47 -14.18 23.47
C GLY A 618 -17.71 -14.09 24.38
N ARG A 619 -18.52 -13.03 24.26
CA ARG A 619 -19.81 -12.92 24.96
C ARG A 619 -20.85 -13.85 24.33
N TYR A 620 -20.91 -13.88 23.00
CA TYR A 620 -21.78 -14.79 22.26
C TYR A 620 -21.51 -16.25 22.65
N TRP A 621 -20.25 -16.68 22.66
CA TRP A 621 -19.85 -18.01 23.13
C TRP A 621 -20.32 -18.31 24.55
N LEU A 622 -20.15 -17.37 25.49
CA LEU A 622 -20.56 -17.58 26.88
C LEU A 622 -22.07 -17.71 27.04
N ALA A 623 -22.85 -16.95 26.24
CA ALA A 623 -24.30 -16.99 26.26
C ALA A 623 -24.83 -18.32 25.70
N HIS A 624 -24.28 -18.77 24.57
CA HIS A 624 -24.73 -19.98 23.86
C HIS A 624 -24.01 -21.26 24.32
N ARG A 625 -23.18 -21.18 25.37
CA ARG A 625 -22.43 -22.34 25.91
C ARG A 625 -23.33 -23.49 26.37
N ARG A 626 -24.60 -23.20 26.69
CA ARG A 626 -25.59 -24.19 27.16
C ARG A 626 -26.26 -24.88 25.98
N GLU A 627 -26.55 -24.14 24.92
CA GLU A 627 -27.07 -24.68 23.64
C GLU A 627 -26.00 -25.52 22.92
N ALA A 628 -24.74 -25.12 23.04
CA ALA A 628 -23.56 -25.91 22.68
C ALA A 628 -23.40 -27.23 23.47
N ARG A 629 -24.23 -27.49 24.49
CA ARG A 629 -24.28 -28.78 25.21
C ARG A 629 -25.49 -29.63 24.82
N ALA A 630 -26.25 -29.23 23.79
CA ALA A 630 -27.36 -30.01 23.28
C ALA A 630 -26.89 -31.40 22.75
N PRO A 631 -27.75 -32.44 22.83
CA PRO A 631 -27.49 -33.73 22.19
C PRO A 631 -27.22 -33.54 20.68
N GLY A 632 -26.18 -34.18 20.12
CA GLY A 632 -25.73 -33.98 18.74
C GLY A 632 -24.37 -33.28 18.60
N LEU A 633 -24.14 -32.13 19.25
CA LEU A 633 -22.82 -31.45 19.24
C LEU A 633 -21.82 -32.05 20.23
N ARG A 634 -22.32 -32.66 21.33
CA ARG A 634 -21.47 -33.29 22.34
C ARG A 634 -20.85 -34.60 21.86
N ASP A 635 -21.49 -35.25 20.90
CA ASP A 635 -21.10 -36.56 20.36
C ASP A 635 -20.09 -36.43 19.21
N ASP A 636 -19.81 -35.20 18.75
CA ASP A 636 -18.76 -34.89 17.78
C ASP A 636 -17.37 -35.10 18.42
N PRO A 637 -16.50 -35.97 17.85
CA PRO A 637 -15.18 -36.25 18.39
C PRO A 637 -14.22 -35.04 18.40
N ASP A 638 -14.45 -34.04 17.55
CA ASP A 638 -13.62 -32.82 17.48
C ASP A 638 -14.03 -31.74 18.49
N TRP A 639 -15.21 -31.91 19.10
CA TRP A 639 -15.80 -30.97 20.03
C TRP A 639 -14.92 -30.61 21.24
N PRO A 640 -14.34 -31.59 21.97
CA PRO A 640 -13.52 -31.28 23.15
C PRO A 640 -12.26 -30.50 22.79
N TRP A 641 -11.71 -30.76 21.60
CA TRP A 641 -10.50 -30.11 21.12
C TRP A 641 -10.76 -28.63 20.78
N LEU A 642 -11.80 -28.31 20.00
CA LEU A 642 -12.18 -26.93 19.67
C LEU A 642 -12.44 -26.08 20.91
N VAL A 643 -13.17 -26.62 21.88
CA VAL A 643 -13.43 -25.95 23.16
C VAL A 643 -12.13 -25.73 23.95
N GLY A 644 -11.22 -26.71 23.92
CA GLY A 644 -9.88 -26.60 24.49
C GLY A 644 -9.07 -25.45 23.89
N VAL A 645 -9.02 -25.35 22.56
CA VAL A 645 -8.36 -24.27 21.82
C VAL A 645 -8.95 -22.91 22.20
N ILE A 646 -10.27 -22.77 22.17
CA ILE A 646 -10.95 -21.51 22.52
C ILE A 646 -10.61 -21.08 23.94
N ARG A 647 -10.68 -22.00 24.92
CA ARG A 647 -10.34 -21.69 26.32
C ARG A 647 -8.89 -21.27 26.48
N GLY A 648 -7.96 -22.02 25.89
CA GLY A 648 -6.53 -21.75 25.96
C GLY A 648 -6.15 -20.39 25.34
N GLN A 649 -6.61 -20.12 24.11
CA GLN A 649 -6.29 -18.88 23.41
C GLN A 649 -7.00 -17.66 24.02
N ARG A 650 -8.22 -17.82 24.56
CA ARG A 650 -8.94 -16.73 25.24
C ARG A 650 -8.27 -16.29 26.54
N ALA A 651 -7.68 -17.21 27.32
CA ALA A 651 -6.90 -16.86 28.49
C ALA A 651 -5.69 -15.99 28.11
N ARG A 652 -4.95 -16.40 27.08
CA ARG A 652 -3.81 -15.66 26.52
C ARG A 652 -4.21 -14.28 25.96
N PHE A 653 -5.36 -14.19 25.31
CA PHE A 653 -5.92 -12.94 24.81
C PHE A 653 -6.17 -11.92 25.94
N ARG A 654 -6.80 -12.36 27.05
CA ARG A 654 -7.14 -11.47 28.17
C ARG A 654 -5.91 -10.93 28.90
N THR A 655 -4.91 -11.76 29.16
CA THR A 655 -3.69 -11.34 29.87
C THR A 655 -2.88 -10.34 29.05
N THR A 656 -2.91 -10.46 27.72
CA THR A 656 -2.10 -9.64 26.81
C THR A 656 -2.73 -8.27 26.54
N PHE A 657 -4.05 -8.10 26.70
CA PHE A 657 -4.80 -6.87 26.38
C PHE A 657 -4.20 -5.57 26.97
N TRP A 658 -3.95 -5.53 28.28
CA TRP A 658 -3.43 -4.33 28.94
C TRP A 658 -2.01 -3.95 28.49
N SER A 659 -1.19 -4.96 28.16
CA SER A 659 0.14 -4.72 27.60
C SER A 659 0.07 -4.01 26.25
N ILE A 660 -0.91 -4.37 25.42
CA ILE A 660 -1.10 -3.82 24.07
C ILE A 660 -1.63 -2.38 24.11
N LEU A 661 -2.54 -2.06 25.02
CA LEU A 661 -3.04 -0.67 25.15
C LEU A 661 -1.88 0.28 25.51
N ARG A 662 -0.96 -0.15 26.38
CA ARG A 662 0.26 0.58 26.70
C ARG A 662 1.21 0.66 25.50
N LEU A 663 1.38 -0.44 24.75
CA LEU A 663 2.20 -0.48 23.52
C LEU A 663 1.67 0.47 22.45
N ARG A 664 0.34 0.52 22.25
CA ARG A 664 -0.34 1.42 21.32
C ARG A 664 -0.18 2.87 21.74
N ALA A 665 -0.43 3.22 22.99
CA ALA A 665 -0.24 4.59 23.48
C ALA A 665 1.20 5.08 23.27
N ARG A 666 2.20 4.22 23.52
CA ARG A 666 3.63 4.52 23.26
C ARG A 666 3.95 4.62 21.76
N HIS A 667 3.31 3.83 20.91
CA HIS A 667 3.49 3.88 19.46
C HIS A 667 2.86 5.14 18.87
N ASP A 668 1.62 5.45 19.23
CA ASP A 668 0.89 6.64 18.79
C ASP A 668 1.64 7.93 19.22
N GLY A 669 2.18 7.97 20.44
CA GLY A 669 3.02 9.09 20.91
C GLY A 669 4.33 9.24 20.13
N ARG A 670 5.07 8.15 19.88
CA ARG A 670 6.30 8.18 19.06
C ARG A 670 6.02 8.50 17.59
N PHE A 671 4.89 8.05 17.04
CA PHE A 671 4.44 8.35 15.69
C PHE A 671 4.10 9.84 15.53
N LEU A 672 3.47 10.47 16.53
CA LEU A 672 3.22 11.91 16.55
C LEU A 672 4.53 12.70 16.53
N LEU A 673 5.49 12.35 17.39
CA LEU A 673 6.84 12.95 17.44
C LEU A 673 7.63 12.77 16.12
N ARG A 674 7.55 11.58 15.49
CA ARG A 674 8.22 11.32 14.20
C ARG A 674 7.52 11.98 13.03
N SER A 675 6.19 12.13 13.06
CA SER A 675 5.43 12.82 12.02
C SER A 675 5.80 14.30 11.91
N LEU A 676 6.27 14.89 13.02
CA LEU A 676 6.83 16.26 13.06
C LEU A 676 8.22 16.36 12.42
N ARG A 677 9.02 15.28 12.39
CA ARG A 677 10.37 15.23 11.76
C ARG A 677 10.40 14.59 10.37
N GLY A 678 9.37 13.84 10.00
CA GLY A 678 9.26 13.10 8.73
C GLY A 678 9.34 13.91 7.43
N PRO A 679 8.88 15.18 7.36
CA PRO A 679 9.07 16.01 6.17
C PRO A 679 10.54 16.26 5.81
N ILE A 680 11.41 16.41 6.83
CA ILE A 680 12.83 16.73 6.64
C ILE A 680 13.59 15.54 6.01
N HIS A 681 13.33 14.30 6.46
CA HIS A 681 14.00 13.12 5.90
C HIS A 681 13.59 12.82 4.46
N ARG A 682 12.29 12.98 4.12
CA ARG A 682 11.80 12.78 2.75
C ARG A 682 12.33 13.85 1.79
N ALA A 683 12.37 15.11 2.22
CA ALA A 683 12.96 16.19 1.42
C ALA A 683 14.47 15.98 1.17
N ARG A 684 15.22 15.53 2.18
CA ARG A 684 16.65 15.21 2.05
C ARG A 684 16.92 14.03 1.12
N TYR A 685 16.11 12.97 1.17
CA TYR A 685 16.26 11.84 0.24
C TYR A 685 15.91 12.23 -1.19
N GLY A 686 14.81 12.95 -1.40
CA GLY A 686 14.42 13.45 -2.72
C GLY A 686 15.49 14.37 -3.34
N LEU A 687 16.08 15.25 -2.53
CA LEU A 687 17.21 16.09 -2.97
C LEU A 687 18.44 15.24 -3.34
N ARG A 688 18.80 14.23 -2.54
CA ARG A 688 19.94 13.35 -2.82
C ARG A 688 19.73 12.47 -4.05
N ALA A 689 18.53 11.92 -4.24
CA ALA A 689 18.19 11.13 -5.42
C ALA A 689 18.17 12.01 -6.68
N PHE A 690 17.65 13.24 -6.58
CA PHE A 690 17.70 14.21 -7.69
C PHE A 690 19.14 14.59 -8.04
N VAL A 691 19.96 14.95 -7.04
CA VAL A 691 21.37 15.29 -7.22
C VAL A 691 22.15 14.10 -7.79
N GLY A 692 21.97 12.90 -7.23
CA GLY A 692 22.64 11.68 -7.66
C GLY A 692 22.26 11.23 -9.07
N ALA A 693 20.97 11.24 -9.41
CA ALA A 693 20.51 10.87 -10.76
C ALA A 693 20.87 11.92 -11.83
N THR A 694 20.95 13.21 -11.46
CA THR A 694 21.23 14.30 -12.39
C THR A 694 22.72 14.55 -12.59
N LEU A 695 23.52 14.42 -11.53
CA LEU A 695 24.97 14.67 -11.57
C LEU A 695 25.80 13.39 -11.75
N GLY A 696 25.28 12.22 -11.35
CA GLY A 696 26.01 10.94 -11.45
C GLY A 696 26.46 10.56 -12.87
N PRO A 697 25.64 10.78 -13.92
CA PRO A 697 26.04 10.53 -15.31
C PRO A 697 26.92 11.63 -15.93
N ARG A 698 27.15 12.76 -15.25
CA ARG A 698 27.87 13.90 -15.84
C ARG A 698 29.37 13.77 -15.65
N HIS A 699 30.10 14.13 -16.71
CA HIS A 699 31.54 14.26 -16.67
C HIS A 699 31.93 15.70 -16.31
N THR A 700 33.09 15.86 -15.66
CA THR A 700 33.67 17.17 -15.36
C THR A 700 34.23 17.87 -16.61
N VAL A 701 34.31 17.16 -17.74
CA VAL A 701 34.79 17.62 -19.04
C VAL A 701 33.69 17.53 -20.12
N LEU A 702 33.72 18.44 -21.10
CA LEU A 702 32.70 18.56 -22.17
C LEU A 702 32.69 17.40 -23.17
N ARG A 703 33.83 16.72 -23.37
CA ARG A 703 33.96 15.50 -24.18
C ARG A 703 34.82 14.50 -23.41
N TYR A 704 34.24 13.37 -23.01
CA TYR A 704 34.93 12.28 -22.33
C TYR A 704 35.11 11.10 -23.28
N GLU A 705 36.36 10.68 -23.48
CA GLU A 705 36.74 9.44 -24.16
C GLU A 705 37.36 8.51 -23.11
N PRO A 706 36.84 7.27 -22.93
CA PRO A 706 37.38 6.32 -21.97
C PRO A 706 38.74 5.79 -22.44
N ALA A 707 39.68 5.57 -21.51
CA ALA A 707 40.97 4.96 -21.84
C ALA A 707 40.86 3.47 -22.20
N LEU A 708 39.80 2.79 -21.73
CA LEU A 708 39.50 1.40 -22.11
C LEU A 708 38.76 1.37 -23.45
N ASP A 709 39.51 1.28 -24.54
CA ASP A 709 38.97 1.19 -25.90
C ASP A 709 38.53 -0.24 -26.28
N ALA A 710 38.03 -0.40 -27.52
CA ALA A 710 37.52 -1.68 -28.01
C ALA A 710 38.61 -2.78 -28.09
N GLU A 711 39.87 -2.42 -28.31
CA GLU A 711 40.98 -3.39 -28.36
C GLU A 711 41.30 -3.91 -26.97
N VAL A 712 41.40 -3.01 -25.99
CA VAL A 712 41.59 -3.35 -24.58
C VAL A 712 40.43 -4.19 -24.07
N LEU A 713 39.18 -3.81 -24.39
CA LEU A 713 37.98 -4.58 -24.00
C LEU A 713 37.95 -5.97 -24.63
N SER A 714 38.39 -6.11 -25.89
CA SER A 714 38.50 -7.41 -26.56
C SER A 714 39.49 -8.34 -25.84
N ARG A 715 40.69 -7.83 -25.52
CA ARG A 715 41.70 -8.60 -24.74
C ARG A 715 41.22 -8.93 -23.33
N LEU A 716 40.53 -8.00 -22.68
CA LEU A 716 40.00 -8.19 -21.34
C LEU A 716 38.89 -9.26 -21.35
N ALA A 717 37.92 -9.15 -22.25
CA ALA A 717 36.81 -10.10 -22.37
C ALA A 717 37.27 -11.54 -22.68
N ALA A 718 38.40 -11.72 -23.37
CA ALA A 718 38.96 -13.04 -23.65
C ALA A 718 39.42 -13.79 -22.39
N GLY A 719 39.75 -13.08 -21.31
CA GLY A 719 40.19 -13.66 -20.04
C GLY A 719 39.11 -13.76 -18.96
N LEU A 720 37.95 -13.12 -19.17
CA LEU A 720 36.88 -13.07 -18.17
C LEU A 720 35.99 -14.32 -18.20
N GLU A 721 35.49 -14.69 -17.02
CA GLU A 721 34.51 -15.77 -16.82
C GLU A 721 33.29 -15.28 -16.04
N PRO A 722 32.10 -15.86 -16.24
CA PRO A 722 30.92 -15.45 -15.49
C PRO A 722 31.12 -15.65 -13.98
N GLY A 723 30.87 -14.59 -13.23
CA GLY A 723 31.17 -14.49 -11.81
C GLY A 723 32.36 -13.58 -11.49
N ASP A 724 33.23 -13.25 -12.44
CA ASP A 724 34.33 -12.31 -12.19
C ASP A 724 33.78 -10.95 -11.71
N VAL A 725 34.39 -10.38 -10.68
CA VAL A 725 34.04 -9.08 -10.10
C VAL A 725 34.91 -8.01 -10.76
N LEU A 726 34.26 -7.02 -11.38
CA LEU A 726 34.93 -5.91 -12.05
C LEU A 726 34.88 -4.69 -11.15
N LEU A 727 36.03 -4.14 -10.77
CA LEU A 727 36.16 -2.85 -10.08
C LEU A 727 36.66 -1.82 -11.08
N ALA A 728 35.95 -0.69 -11.20
CA ALA A 728 36.25 0.31 -12.22
C ALA A 728 36.36 1.73 -11.65
N ARG A 729 37.17 2.56 -12.31
CA ARG A 729 37.32 3.99 -12.02
C ARG A 729 37.33 4.79 -13.32
N SER A 730 36.55 5.88 -13.34
CA SER A 730 36.58 6.89 -14.41
C SER A 730 37.04 8.22 -13.81
N GLU A 731 38.18 8.76 -14.23
CA GLU A 731 38.83 9.96 -13.66
C GLU A 731 37.97 11.23 -13.82
N HIS A 732 37.24 11.32 -14.93
CA HIS A 732 36.46 12.52 -15.26
C HIS A 732 34.98 12.44 -14.87
N LYS A 733 34.57 11.43 -14.08
CA LYS A 733 33.18 11.30 -13.64
C LYS A 733 32.97 12.09 -12.35
N PHE A 734 31.85 12.83 -12.26
CA PHE A 734 31.57 13.66 -11.09
C PHE A 734 31.54 12.86 -9.77
N THR A 735 31.15 11.59 -9.81
CA THR A 735 31.17 10.69 -8.65
C THR A 735 32.56 10.43 -8.10
N THR A 736 33.59 10.40 -8.96
CA THR A 736 35.00 10.17 -8.57
C THR A 736 35.58 11.36 -7.79
N ALA A 737 35.06 12.57 -8.02
CA ALA A 737 35.47 13.76 -7.27
C ALA A 737 34.87 13.81 -5.83
N ILE A 738 33.87 12.98 -5.53
CA ILE A 738 33.09 13.06 -4.28
C ILE A 738 33.21 11.78 -3.44
N LEU A 739 33.42 10.63 -4.07
CA LEU A 739 33.56 9.34 -3.38
C LEU A 739 35.02 9.16 -2.91
N PRO A 740 35.24 8.81 -1.63
CA PRO A 740 36.58 8.51 -1.13
C PRO A 740 37.06 7.15 -1.65
N GLY A 741 38.34 7.06 -2.05
CA GLY A 741 38.96 5.83 -2.53
C GLY A 741 39.41 5.92 -3.99
N PHE A 742 40.19 4.92 -4.44
CA PHE A 742 40.61 4.83 -5.83
C PHE A 742 39.48 4.20 -6.67
N TRP A 743 38.91 3.09 -6.22
CA TRP A 743 37.90 2.37 -6.99
C TRP A 743 36.49 2.90 -6.72
N CYS A 744 35.77 3.32 -7.76
CA CYS A 744 34.49 4.02 -7.62
C CYS A 744 33.26 3.16 -7.91
N HIS A 745 33.42 2.04 -8.61
CA HIS A 745 32.30 1.23 -9.10
C HIS A 745 32.63 -0.27 -9.10
N ALA A 746 31.59 -1.10 -8.99
CA ALA A 746 31.69 -2.56 -9.00
C ALA A 746 30.58 -3.19 -9.85
N ALA A 747 30.90 -4.26 -10.58
CA ALA A 747 29.96 -5.04 -11.37
C ALA A 747 30.34 -6.53 -11.34
N LEU A 748 29.40 -7.42 -11.66
CA LEU A 748 29.69 -8.83 -11.91
C LEU A 748 29.61 -9.12 -13.41
N TYR A 749 30.62 -9.78 -13.95
CA TYR A 749 30.61 -10.26 -15.33
C TYR A 749 29.70 -11.49 -15.47
N LEU A 750 28.87 -11.51 -16.51
CA LEU A 750 27.97 -12.62 -16.82
C LEU A 750 28.41 -13.40 -18.05
N GLY A 751 29.28 -12.83 -18.88
CA GLY A 751 29.59 -13.37 -20.20
C GLY A 751 28.45 -13.23 -21.19
N ARG A 752 28.49 -14.05 -22.23
CA ARG A 752 27.45 -14.22 -23.24
C ARG A 752 26.48 -15.32 -22.82
N ARG A 753 25.37 -15.46 -23.53
CA ARG A 753 24.38 -16.53 -23.30
C ARG A 753 25.02 -17.92 -23.22
N GLY A 754 25.93 -18.24 -24.15
CA GLY A 754 26.61 -19.53 -24.18
C GLY A 754 27.46 -19.81 -22.93
N ASP A 755 27.97 -18.78 -22.25
CA ASP A 755 28.77 -18.94 -21.03
C ASP A 755 27.90 -19.35 -19.84
N LEU A 756 26.70 -18.75 -19.74
CA LEU A 756 25.71 -19.14 -18.73
C LEU A 756 25.10 -20.53 -19.00
N GLU A 757 24.96 -20.91 -20.27
CA GLU A 757 24.55 -22.26 -20.67
C GLU A 757 25.62 -23.30 -20.29
N ARG A 758 26.91 -23.00 -20.51
CA ARG A 758 28.04 -23.85 -20.07
C ARG A 758 28.12 -24.00 -18.56
N LEU A 759 27.82 -22.93 -17.81
CA LEU A 759 27.65 -22.98 -16.35
C LEU A 759 26.33 -23.65 -15.92
N GLY A 760 25.54 -24.21 -16.84
CA GLY A 760 24.28 -24.88 -16.55
C GLY A 760 23.27 -24.02 -15.77
N LEU A 761 23.27 -22.71 -16.01
CA LEU A 761 22.36 -21.74 -15.39
C LEU A 761 21.11 -21.48 -16.24
N ALA A 762 21.06 -21.98 -17.47
CA ALA A 762 20.01 -21.67 -18.43
C ALA A 762 18.60 -22.11 -17.98
N SER A 763 18.52 -23.17 -17.16
CA SER A 763 17.26 -23.69 -16.62
C SER A 763 16.84 -23.03 -15.30
N ASP A 764 17.70 -22.23 -14.66
CA ASP A 764 17.39 -21.63 -13.37
C ASP A 764 16.25 -20.58 -13.49
N PRO A 765 15.23 -20.61 -12.61
CA PRO A 765 14.10 -19.69 -12.68
C PRO A 765 14.47 -18.20 -12.61
N ALA A 766 15.58 -17.84 -11.96
CA ALA A 766 16.04 -16.46 -11.86
C ALA A 766 16.78 -16.00 -13.13
N VAL A 767 17.42 -16.93 -13.85
CA VAL A 767 18.27 -16.63 -15.02
C VAL A 767 17.49 -16.75 -16.33
N ARG A 768 16.68 -17.80 -16.47
CA ARG A 768 15.92 -18.15 -17.69
C ARG A 768 15.15 -16.97 -18.31
N PRO A 769 14.43 -16.12 -17.57
CA PRO A 769 13.68 -15.00 -18.14
C PRO A 769 14.54 -13.93 -18.82
N HIS A 770 15.87 -13.95 -18.58
CA HIS A 770 16.80 -12.91 -19.00
C HIS A 770 17.77 -13.38 -20.10
N LEU A 771 17.80 -14.67 -20.44
CA LEU A 771 18.69 -15.21 -21.47
C LEU A 771 18.45 -14.58 -22.85
N ASP A 772 17.20 -14.35 -23.23
CA ASP A 772 16.88 -13.71 -24.52
C ASP A 772 17.31 -12.25 -24.55
N ARG A 773 17.29 -11.57 -23.39
CA ARG A 773 17.80 -10.21 -23.24
C ARG A 773 19.32 -10.21 -23.41
N LEU A 774 20.02 -11.13 -22.78
CA LEU A 774 21.48 -11.30 -22.92
C LEU A 774 21.90 -11.52 -24.38
N SER A 775 21.12 -12.28 -25.15
CA SER A 775 21.40 -12.46 -26.59
C SER A 775 21.23 -11.20 -27.43
N LYS A 776 20.26 -10.34 -27.08
CA LYS A 776 19.94 -9.13 -27.86
C LYS A 776 20.72 -7.90 -27.43
N GLU A 777 21.02 -7.79 -26.14
CA GLU A 777 21.53 -6.59 -25.48
C GLU A 777 22.91 -6.82 -24.82
N GLY A 778 23.49 -8.02 -24.91
CA GLY A 778 24.73 -8.37 -24.20
C GLY A 778 26.03 -7.82 -24.79
N GLY A 779 25.97 -7.04 -25.88
CA GLY A 779 27.16 -6.49 -26.54
C GLY A 779 28.10 -7.54 -27.16
N PRO A 780 29.12 -7.11 -27.92
CA PRO A 780 30.11 -8.03 -28.51
C PRO A 780 31.06 -8.62 -27.46
N PHE A 781 31.26 -7.96 -26.31
CA PHE A 781 32.22 -8.40 -25.28
C PHE A 781 31.57 -9.14 -24.10
N GLY A 782 30.27 -9.45 -24.19
CA GLY A 782 29.50 -10.06 -23.12
C GLY A 782 28.90 -9.04 -22.16
N ALA A 783 28.08 -9.51 -21.23
CA ALA A 783 27.29 -8.65 -20.37
C ALA A 783 27.79 -8.63 -18.93
N THR A 784 27.35 -7.60 -18.20
CA THR A 784 27.55 -7.43 -16.76
C THR A 784 26.20 -7.27 -16.07
N ILE A 785 26.16 -7.56 -14.78
CA ILE A 785 25.08 -7.13 -13.88
C ILE A 785 25.65 -6.14 -12.87
N GLU A 786 25.03 -4.97 -12.78
CA GLU A 786 25.50 -3.89 -11.94
C GLU A 786 24.35 -3.11 -11.32
N ALA A 787 24.56 -2.61 -10.10
CA ALA A 787 23.66 -1.66 -9.48
C ALA A 787 24.12 -0.24 -9.83
N VAL A 788 23.37 0.42 -10.73
CA VAL A 788 23.58 1.81 -11.14
C VAL A 788 22.25 2.55 -11.14
N ALA A 789 22.24 3.87 -10.94
CA ALA A 789 20.98 4.61 -10.95
C ALA A 789 20.25 4.48 -12.32
N PRO A 790 18.94 4.17 -12.35
CA PRO A 790 18.01 4.13 -11.22
C PRO A 790 17.82 2.75 -10.56
N ARG A 791 18.41 1.66 -11.08
CA ARG A 791 18.17 0.27 -10.64
C ARG A 791 19.27 -0.72 -11.05
N VAL A 792 19.30 -1.89 -10.42
CA VAL A 792 20.12 -3.03 -10.87
C VAL A 792 19.70 -3.47 -12.27
N ALA A 793 20.66 -3.55 -13.19
CA ALA A 793 20.42 -3.84 -14.59
C ALA A 793 21.51 -4.73 -15.18
N ILE A 794 21.15 -5.45 -16.26
CA ILE A 794 22.12 -6.10 -17.15
C ILE A 794 22.53 -5.07 -18.19
N ARG A 795 23.83 -4.94 -18.42
CA ARG A 795 24.41 -4.00 -19.38
C ARG A 795 25.55 -4.63 -20.17
N PRO A 796 25.77 -4.22 -21.43
CA PRO A 796 26.97 -4.61 -22.18
C PRO A 796 28.25 -4.27 -21.41
N LEU A 797 29.29 -5.09 -21.53
CA LEU A 797 30.57 -4.86 -20.86
C LEU A 797 31.16 -3.50 -21.27
N GLU A 798 31.06 -3.12 -22.55
CA GLU A 798 31.54 -1.83 -23.06
C GLU A 798 30.78 -0.62 -22.50
N GLU A 799 29.53 -0.80 -22.06
CA GLU A 799 28.77 0.27 -21.40
C GLU A 799 29.16 0.37 -19.92
N CYS A 800 29.34 -0.78 -19.25
CA CYS A 800 29.81 -0.87 -17.87
C CYS A 800 31.22 -0.28 -17.70
N LEU A 801 32.14 -0.63 -18.62
CA LEU A 801 33.55 -0.23 -18.60
C LEU A 801 33.85 0.99 -19.47
N ARG A 802 32.95 1.98 -19.53
CA ARG A 802 33.29 3.35 -19.96
C ARG A 802 34.13 4.06 -18.89
N ALA A 803 35.32 3.51 -18.65
CA ALA A 803 36.20 3.80 -17.55
C ALA A 803 37.66 3.91 -18.02
N ASP A 804 38.52 4.36 -17.12
CA ASP A 804 39.93 4.61 -17.39
C ASP A 804 40.83 3.55 -16.73
N HIS A 805 40.33 2.93 -15.65
CA HIS A 805 41.00 1.85 -14.94
C HIS A 805 40.01 0.72 -14.64
N VAL A 806 40.47 -0.52 -14.73
CA VAL A 806 39.70 -1.70 -14.33
C VAL A 806 40.58 -2.74 -13.66
N LEU A 807 40.07 -3.33 -12.58
CA LEU A 807 40.58 -4.54 -11.96
C LEU A 807 39.50 -5.62 -12.08
N ALA A 808 39.84 -6.73 -12.72
CA ALA A 808 39.00 -7.92 -12.72
C ALA A 808 39.50 -8.90 -11.65
N LEU A 809 38.60 -9.38 -10.80
CA LEU A 809 38.88 -10.32 -9.72
C LEU A 809 38.06 -11.60 -9.92
N ARG A 810 38.73 -12.75 -9.93
CA ARG A 810 38.06 -14.05 -10.01
C ARG A 810 37.92 -14.68 -8.63
N PRO A 811 36.71 -15.09 -8.23
CA PRO A 811 36.53 -15.81 -6.98
C PRO A 811 37.08 -17.24 -7.11
N ASP A 812 37.95 -17.63 -6.18
CA ASP A 812 38.41 -19.00 -6.04
C ASP A 812 37.38 -19.80 -5.23
N LEU A 813 36.35 -20.27 -5.93
CA LEU A 813 35.23 -21.00 -5.36
C LEU A 813 34.92 -22.27 -6.17
N PRO A 814 34.39 -23.32 -5.51
CA PRO A 814 33.77 -24.44 -6.20
C PRO A 814 32.71 -23.96 -7.20
N GLU A 815 32.55 -24.68 -8.31
CA GLU A 815 31.63 -24.29 -9.38
C GLU A 815 30.19 -24.08 -8.86
N ALA A 816 29.74 -24.90 -7.90
CA ALA A 816 28.42 -24.78 -7.29
C ALA A 816 28.21 -23.43 -6.59
N ASP A 817 29.21 -22.95 -5.84
CA ASP A 817 29.14 -21.67 -5.12
C ASP A 817 29.20 -20.47 -6.07
N ARG A 818 30.01 -20.57 -7.12
CA ARG A 818 30.08 -19.57 -8.20
C ARG A 818 28.76 -19.48 -8.97
N ARG A 819 28.15 -20.62 -9.33
CA ARG A 819 26.82 -20.68 -9.95
C ARG A 819 25.76 -20.02 -9.07
N ALA A 820 25.75 -20.36 -7.79
CA ALA A 820 24.79 -19.78 -6.86
C ALA A 820 25.05 -18.28 -6.60
N ALA A 821 26.29 -17.78 -6.73
CA ALA A 821 26.60 -16.35 -6.64
C ALA A 821 26.05 -15.58 -7.85
N VAL A 822 26.22 -16.12 -9.05
CA VAL A 822 25.64 -15.55 -10.27
C VAL A 822 24.11 -15.54 -10.20
N ILE A 823 23.49 -16.65 -9.77
CA ILE A 823 22.03 -16.71 -9.54
C ILE A 823 21.58 -15.64 -8.53
N GLU A 824 22.34 -15.42 -7.45
CA GLU A 824 22.04 -14.39 -6.46
C GLU A 824 22.10 -12.97 -7.06
N ALA A 825 23.05 -12.71 -7.95
CA ALA A 825 23.08 -11.43 -8.66
C ALA A 825 21.82 -11.22 -9.52
N PHE A 826 21.38 -12.23 -10.29
CA PHE A 826 20.11 -12.17 -11.04
C PHE A 826 18.90 -11.96 -10.11
N ARG A 827 18.97 -12.47 -8.88
CA ARG A 827 17.98 -12.22 -7.84
C ARG A 827 17.98 -10.79 -7.31
N HIS A 828 18.82 -9.87 -7.77
CA HIS A 828 18.67 -8.45 -7.44
C HIS A 828 18.26 -7.59 -8.65
N LEU A 829 18.06 -8.20 -9.83
CA LEU A 829 17.71 -7.48 -11.04
C LEU A 829 16.41 -6.65 -10.86
N GLY A 830 16.49 -5.37 -11.19
CA GLY A 830 15.38 -4.41 -11.13
C GLY A 830 15.21 -3.71 -9.77
N GLU A 831 15.99 -4.06 -8.74
CA GLU A 831 15.96 -3.34 -7.47
C GLU A 831 16.45 -1.88 -7.64
N PRO A 832 15.76 -0.88 -7.08
CA PRO A 832 16.18 0.52 -7.15
C PRO A 832 17.58 0.77 -6.58
N TYR A 833 18.29 1.76 -7.10
CA TYR A 833 19.60 2.15 -6.58
C TYR A 833 19.50 2.82 -5.20
N ASP A 834 20.40 2.48 -4.27
CA ASP A 834 20.46 3.14 -2.96
C ASP A 834 21.41 4.36 -2.95
N PHE A 835 20.85 5.55 -2.78
CA PHE A 835 21.61 6.80 -2.63
C PHE A 835 22.07 7.08 -1.19
N GLU A 836 21.68 6.24 -0.22
CA GLU A 836 22.12 6.40 1.18
C GLU A 836 23.42 5.64 1.49
N PHE A 837 23.77 4.65 0.67
CA PHE A 837 24.92 3.75 0.86
C PHE A 837 24.86 3.01 2.19
N ASP A 838 23.68 2.50 2.55
CA ASP A 838 23.46 1.74 3.78
C ASP A 838 22.89 0.36 3.45
N PHE A 839 23.68 -0.69 3.67
CA PHE A 839 23.32 -2.07 3.35
C PHE A 839 22.20 -2.62 4.26
N ASN A 840 21.73 -1.80 5.22
CA ASN A 840 20.53 -2.05 6.00
C ASN A 840 19.27 -1.46 5.38
N VAL A 841 19.34 -0.82 4.20
CA VAL A 841 18.18 -0.24 3.52
C VAL A 841 17.52 -1.32 2.66
N PRO A 842 16.21 -1.57 2.87
CA PRO A 842 15.54 -2.63 2.13
C PRO A 842 15.30 -2.35 0.66
N GLY A 843 15.45 -3.42 -0.14
CA GLY A 843 15.01 -3.49 -1.53
C GLY A 843 15.61 -2.39 -2.39
N ARG A 844 16.82 -1.94 -2.04
CA ARG A 844 17.64 -1.04 -2.82
C ARG A 844 19.07 -1.57 -2.77
N MET A 845 19.82 -1.31 -3.83
CA MET A 845 21.14 -1.91 -4.02
C MET A 845 22.17 -0.84 -4.36
N VAL A 846 23.39 -0.99 -3.82
CA VAL A 846 24.60 -0.30 -4.26
C VAL A 846 25.46 -1.28 -5.07
N CYS A 847 26.33 -0.77 -5.96
CA CYS A 847 27.21 -1.59 -6.80
C CYS A 847 28.03 -2.62 -6.00
N THR A 848 28.59 -2.23 -4.86
CA THR A 848 29.33 -3.10 -3.95
C THR A 848 28.42 -3.97 -3.08
N GLU A 849 27.18 -3.56 -2.84
CA GLU A 849 26.21 -4.41 -2.12
C GLU A 849 25.84 -5.62 -2.96
N LEU A 850 25.70 -5.45 -4.28
CA LEU A 850 25.47 -6.58 -5.19
C LEU A 850 26.59 -7.62 -5.09
N VAL A 851 27.86 -7.18 -5.02
CA VAL A 851 29.02 -8.07 -4.81
C VAL A 851 28.95 -8.74 -3.43
N TYR A 852 28.68 -7.96 -2.38
CA TYR A 852 28.55 -8.45 -1.01
C TYR A 852 27.47 -9.54 -0.89
N ARG A 853 26.26 -9.29 -1.43
CA ARG A 853 25.15 -10.26 -1.41
C ARG A 853 25.48 -11.52 -2.22
N SER A 854 26.20 -11.36 -3.32
CA SER A 854 26.57 -12.47 -4.19
C SER A 854 27.66 -13.35 -3.58
N TYR A 855 28.62 -12.82 -2.82
CA TYR A 855 29.82 -13.57 -2.43
C TYR A 855 30.09 -13.70 -0.92
N HIS A 856 29.49 -12.89 -0.06
CA HIS A 856 29.73 -12.99 1.38
C HIS A 856 29.28 -14.34 1.97
N ASP A 857 30.12 -14.92 2.82
CA ASP A 857 29.98 -16.25 3.43
C ASP A 857 29.91 -17.41 2.42
N ARG A 858 30.45 -17.23 1.20
CA ARG A 858 30.66 -18.31 0.23
C ARG A 858 32.10 -18.78 0.30
N GLY A 859 32.29 -20.05 0.65
CA GLY A 859 33.63 -20.59 0.91
C GLY A 859 34.39 -19.70 1.92
N PRO A 860 35.65 -19.31 1.63
CA PRO A 860 36.45 -18.47 2.52
C PRO A 860 36.18 -16.95 2.39
N ILE A 861 35.22 -16.52 1.56
CA ILE A 861 34.96 -15.09 1.32
C ILE A 861 34.08 -14.51 2.42
N ALA A 862 34.64 -13.61 3.24
CA ALA A 862 33.92 -12.94 4.32
C ALA A 862 34.26 -11.44 4.37
N PHE A 863 33.47 -10.63 3.67
CA PHE A 863 33.63 -9.17 3.65
C PHE A 863 33.14 -8.51 4.94
N PRO A 864 34.01 -7.79 5.69
CA PRO A 864 33.57 -6.99 6.82
C PRO A 864 32.92 -5.68 6.35
N LEU A 865 31.69 -5.40 6.80
CA LEU A 865 31.07 -4.10 6.56
C LEU A 865 31.67 -3.04 7.50
N THR A 866 32.02 -1.88 6.95
CA THR A 866 32.56 -0.76 7.71
C THR A 866 31.50 0.28 7.99
N ARG A 867 31.51 0.87 9.19
CA ARG A 867 30.56 1.93 9.56
C ARG A 867 31.08 3.30 9.11
N ARG A 868 30.43 3.93 8.12
CA ARG A 868 30.75 5.27 7.61
C ARG A 868 29.56 6.20 7.78
N LEU A 869 29.76 7.34 8.46
CA LEU A 869 28.69 8.31 8.75
C LEU A 869 27.43 7.67 9.39
N GLY A 870 27.64 6.66 10.24
CA GLY A 870 26.57 5.94 10.94
C GLY A 870 25.90 4.82 10.14
N ARG A 871 26.32 4.55 8.90
CA ARG A 871 25.78 3.52 8.00
C ARG A 871 26.77 2.39 7.76
N TYR A 872 26.29 1.18 7.56
CA TYR A 872 27.15 0.04 7.23
C TYR A 872 27.25 -0.09 5.71
N THR A 873 28.48 -0.13 5.22
CA THR A 873 28.77 -0.14 3.79
C THR A 873 30.06 -0.93 3.51
N LEU A 874 30.26 -1.27 2.23
CA LEU A 874 31.49 -1.85 1.70
C LEU A 874 31.89 -0.99 0.48
N SER A 875 33.08 -0.39 0.46
CA SER A 875 33.58 0.27 -0.75
C SER A 875 34.37 -0.69 -1.64
N CYS A 876 34.62 -0.32 -2.89
CA CYS A 876 35.48 -1.11 -3.78
C CYS A 876 36.91 -1.22 -3.22
N ASP A 877 37.44 -0.13 -2.64
CA ASP A 877 38.74 -0.18 -1.94
C ASP A 877 38.73 -1.07 -0.69
N ASP A 878 37.59 -1.24 -0.01
CA ASP A 878 37.48 -2.20 1.09
C ASP A 878 37.60 -3.65 0.57
N ILE A 879 37.09 -3.95 -0.63
CA ILE A 879 37.26 -5.25 -1.29
C ILE A 879 38.74 -5.47 -1.65
N VAL A 880 39.41 -4.46 -2.22
CA VAL A 880 40.84 -4.54 -2.56
C VAL A 880 41.71 -4.67 -1.30
N ARG A 881 41.41 -3.93 -0.24
CA ARG A 881 42.12 -4.06 1.04
C ARG A 881 41.95 -5.45 1.62
N TRP A 882 40.72 -5.95 1.64
CA TRP A 882 40.41 -7.30 2.11
C TRP A 882 41.17 -8.37 1.30
N LEU A 883 41.26 -8.22 -0.03
CA LEU A 883 42.06 -9.09 -0.88
C LEU A 883 43.53 -9.08 -0.48
N LEU A 884 44.13 -7.89 -0.36
CA LEU A 884 45.55 -7.75 0.00
C LEU A 884 45.86 -8.34 1.38
N ASP A 885 44.99 -8.09 2.37
CA ASP A 885 45.13 -8.65 3.72
C ASP A 885 45.10 -10.20 3.70
N ARG A 886 44.33 -10.80 2.78
CA ARG A 886 44.25 -12.26 2.62
C ARG A 886 45.44 -12.85 1.86
N VAL A 887 45.94 -12.13 0.86
CA VAL A 887 47.19 -12.51 0.17
C VAL A 887 48.37 -12.47 1.15
N ASP A 888 48.45 -11.46 2.00
CA ASP A 888 49.52 -11.33 3.00
C ASP A 888 49.42 -12.39 4.12
N ALA A 889 48.20 -12.84 4.43
CA ALA A 889 47.96 -13.91 5.41
C ALA A 889 48.09 -15.33 4.85
N ALA A 890 48.05 -15.51 3.53
CA ALA A 890 48.10 -16.82 2.88
C ALA A 890 49.55 -17.34 2.77
N ALA A 891 49.75 -18.65 2.95
CA ALA A 891 51.06 -19.28 2.77
C ALA A 891 51.55 -19.23 1.31
N ALA A 892 50.61 -19.14 0.35
CA ALA A 892 50.85 -18.86 -1.06
C ALA A 892 49.76 -17.91 -1.59
N PRO A 893 50.09 -16.92 -2.44
CA PRO A 893 49.12 -15.97 -3.01
C PRO A 893 47.96 -16.63 -3.77
N GLU A 894 48.20 -17.82 -4.33
CA GLU A 894 47.24 -18.61 -5.10
C GLU A 894 46.11 -19.21 -4.24
N GLN A 895 46.26 -19.23 -2.90
CA GLN A 895 45.24 -19.70 -1.96
C GLN A 895 44.29 -18.58 -1.50
N ALA A 896 44.46 -17.37 -2.05
CA ALA A 896 43.58 -16.25 -1.73
C ALA A 896 42.17 -16.49 -2.31
N PRO A 897 41.09 -16.17 -1.57
CA PRO A 897 39.71 -16.40 -2.02
C PRO A 897 39.30 -15.65 -3.30
N PHE A 898 40.10 -14.65 -3.69
CA PHE A 898 40.00 -13.94 -4.94
C PHE A 898 41.41 -13.79 -5.50
N HIS A 899 41.55 -13.88 -6.82
CA HIS A 899 42.81 -13.56 -7.51
C HIS A 899 42.56 -12.56 -8.65
N PRO A 900 43.50 -11.64 -8.91
CA PRO A 900 43.42 -10.77 -10.07
C PRO A 900 43.38 -11.57 -11.38
N VAL A 901 42.49 -11.19 -12.30
CA VAL A 901 42.40 -11.69 -13.69
C VAL A 901 43.02 -10.69 -14.67
N CYS A 902 42.93 -9.41 -14.38
CA CYS A 902 43.72 -8.40 -15.06
C CYS A 902 43.64 -7.10 -14.28
N LEU A 903 44.73 -6.36 -14.25
CA LEU A 903 44.76 -4.95 -13.86
C LEU A 903 45.11 -4.10 -15.08
N VAL A 904 44.22 -3.18 -15.45
CA VAL A 904 44.42 -2.25 -16.56
C VAL A 904 44.36 -0.82 -16.04
N LEU A 905 45.37 -0.03 -16.36
CA LEU A 905 45.49 1.35 -15.91
C LEU A 905 45.72 2.31 -17.08
N GLN A 906 45.09 3.48 -17.04
CA GLN A 906 45.38 4.59 -17.95
C GLN A 906 46.82 5.09 -17.80
N ASP A 907 47.49 5.27 -18.93
CA ASP A 907 48.78 5.95 -19.09
C ASP A 907 48.55 7.44 -19.44
N SER A 908 49.56 8.31 -19.28
CA SER A 908 49.42 9.77 -19.35
C SER A 908 48.86 10.31 -20.68
N ASP A 909 48.85 9.52 -21.76
CA ASP A 909 48.46 9.93 -23.12
C ASP A 909 47.36 9.05 -23.75
N ARG A 910 46.18 9.00 -23.11
CA ARG A 910 44.92 8.42 -23.63
C ARG A 910 44.89 6.90 -23.90
N GLY A 911 45.97 6.17 -23.73
CA GLY A 911 45.99 4.70 -23.80
C GLY A 911 45.90 4.03 -22.43
N ALA A 912 45.34 2.82 -22.37
CA ALA A 912 45.38 1.99 -21.17
C ALA A 912 46.33 0.79 -21.37
N LYS A 913 47.09 0.44 -20.32
CA LYS A 913 48.06 -0.66 -20.34
C LYS A 913 47.69 -1.73 -19.33
N PHE A 914 47.88 -2.99 -19.73
CA PHE A 914 47.80 -4.14 -18.83
C PHE A 914 49.05 -4.16 -17.95
N VAL A 915 48.84 -4.30 -16.64
CA VAL A 915 49.93 -4.55 -15.68
C VAL A 915 50.37 -6.01 -15.82
N PRO A 916 51.68 -6.31 -15.85
CA PRO A 916 52.18 -7.69 -15.85
C PRO A 916 51.64 -8.50 -14.68
N ARG A 917 51.28 -9.78 -14.91
CA ARG A 917 50.61 -10.64 -13.92
C ARG A 917 51.36 -10.79 -12.60
N ASP A 918 52.67 -10.93 -12.67
CA ASP A 918 53.58 -11.02 -11.53
C ASP A 918 53.67 -9.73 -10.70
N ARG A 919 53.19 -8.61 -11.24
CA ARG A 919 53.23 -7.28 -10.63
C ARG A 919 51.87 -6.74 -10.21
N GLU A 920 50.76 -7.44 -10.48
CA GLU A 920 49.41 -6.94 -10.18
C GLU A 920 49.20 -6.66 -8.69
N ILE A 921 49.66 -7.54 -7.80
CA ILE A 921 49.54 -7.35 -6.35
C ILE A 921 50.35 -6.15 -5.86
N GLU A 922 51.59 -5.99 -6.36
CA GLU A 922 52.44 -4.84 -6.03
C GLU A 922 51.81 -3.53 -6.51
N ALA A 923 51.29 -3.51 -7.75
CA ALA A 923 50.58 -2.36 -8.29
C ALA A 923 49.33 -2.00 -7.46
N LEU A 924 48.56 -2.98 -6.98
CA LEU A 924 47.41 -2.74 -6.09
C LEU A 924 47.84 -2.14 -4.74
N ARG A 925 48.99 -2.55 -4.18
CA ARG A 925 49.55 -1.95 -2.96
C ARG A 925 49.91 -0.48 -3.20
N LEU A 926 50.60 -0.17 -4.30
CA LEU A 926 50.96 1.20 -4.67
C LEU A 926 49.73 2.09 -4.88
N LEU A 927 48.69 1.58 -5.55
CA LEU A 927 47.42 2.30 -5.74
C LEU A 927 46.70 2.57 -4.41
N ARG A 928 46.66 1.57 -3.51
CA ARG A 928 46.10 1.73 -2.15
C ARG A 928 46.83 2.82 -1.37
N ASP A 929 48.14 2.92 -1.54
CA ASP A 929 49.00 3.89 -0.85
C ASP A 929 48.99 5.27 -1.52
N GLY A 930 48.16 5.46 -2.57
CA GLY A 930 47.90 6.75 -3.22
C GLY A 930 48.86 7.10 -4.36
N VAL A 931 49.66 6.15 -4.84
CA VAL A 931 50.56 6.36 -5.98
C VAL A 931 49.74 6.51 -7.27
N ALA A 932 50.04 7.53 -8.06
CA ALA A 932 49.32 7.81 -9.30
C ALA A 932 49.47 6.64 -10.32
N PRO A 933 48.41 6.28 -11.07
CA PRO A 933 48.44 5.15 -12.00
C PRO A 933 49.61 5.17 -13.02
N SER A 934 49.95 6.34 -13.56
CA SER A 934 51.08 6.50 -14.47
C SER A 934 52.43 6.24 -13.79
N ALA A 935 52.56 6.56 -12.50
CA ALA A 935 53.75 6.24 -11.72
C ALA A 935 53.81 4.74 -11.38
N VAL A 936 52.66 4.10 -11.10
CA VAL A 936 52.56 2.65 -10.93
C VAL A 936 53.02 1.92 -12.19
N LEU A 937 52.51 2.32 -13.36
CA LEU A 937 52.93 1.76 -14.66
C LEU A 937 54.43 1.96 -14.93
N ARG A 938 55.00 3.12 -14.58
CA ARG A 938 56.45 3.36 -14.69
C ARG A 938 57.25 2.48 -13.74
N SER A 939 56.81 2.29 -12.49
CA SER A 939 57.48 1.40 -11.54
C SER A 939 57.40 -0.07 -11.96
N ALA A 940 56.26 -0.51 -12.50
CA ALA A 940 56.08 -1.85 -13.05
C ALA A 940 56.91 -2.07 -14.33
N ALA A 941 57.19 -1.00 -15.09
CA ALA A 941 58.04 -1.04 -16.27
C ALA A 941 59.55 -0.86 -15.97
N CYS A 942 59.93 -0.30 -14.81
CA CYS A 942 61.31 -0.02 -14.41
C CYS A 942 61.75 -0.85 -13.19
N SER A 943 62.38 -2.00 -13.45
CA SER A 943 63.78 -2.31 -13.10
C SER A 943 64.00 -3.80 -12.83
N ILE A 944 64.75 -4.42 -13.74
CA ILE A 944 65.82 -5.33 -13.35
C ILE A 944 66.97 -4.41 -12.90
N SER A 945 67.12 -4.24 -11.60
CA SER A 945 68.41 -3.95 -10.96
C SER A 945 68.34 -4.44 -9.51
N PRO A 946 69.37 -5.14 -9.02
CA PRO A 946 69.36 -5.79 -7.72
C PRO A 946 69.29 -4.74 -6.60
N PRO A 947 68.82 -5.11 -5.40
CA PRO A 947 68.68 -4.16 -4.29
C PRO A 947 70.02 -3.49 -3.96
N PRO A 948 70.02 -2.21 -3.54
CA PRO A 948 71.24 -1.55 -3.12
C PRO A 948 71.81 -2.29 -1.91
N GLN A 949 73.06 -2.74 -2.05
CA GLN A 949 73.85 -3.26 -0.93
C GLN A 949 73.87 -2.21 0.18
N ARG A 950 73.41 -2.59 1.38
CA ARG A 950 73.71 -1.85 2.60
C ARG A 950 75.21 -1.97 2.85
N VAL A 951 75.92 -0.85 2.82
CA VAL A 951 77.30 -0.70 3.28
C VAL A 951 77.25 -0.39 4.81
N PRO A 952 78.25 -0.84 5.59
CA PRO A 952 78.10 -1.34 6.98
C PRO A 952 77.48 -0.39 8.01
#